data_AF-A0A6J8CZS0-F1
#
_entry.id   AF-A0A6J8CZS0-F1
#
_cell.length_a   1.000
_cell.length_b   1.000
_cell.length_c   1.000
_cell.angle_alpha   90.00
_cell.angle_beta   90.00
_cell.angle_gamma   90.00
#
_symmetry.space_group_name_H-M   'P 1'
#
loop_
_entity.id
_entity.type
_entity.pdbx_description
1 polymer ?
#
loop_
_entity_poly.entity_id
_entity_poly.type
_entity_poly.pdbx_seq_one_letter_code
_entity_poly.pdbx_strand_id
1 'polypeptide(L)'
;MINSCQSLYQSYGLNCNRQPDDKQLSEFVPVIWFELEKDVDKSIKEENDRNKQKYFKSCDQLQNAVQVRFCWDKFQEEDPCRFVKTSDAYIPIHQFWSETIDYFEFQRCGGLISHVNRMLGSEVNKAQGLSAAGSEQKLSLMSSAVSKRSDDYPALEMPSGNSLMELLDGLVMMYHIAAHKSLMELLDGLVMMYHIAAHKQLGKRCNLRDNMKEFVESLQDTQEKINRCPPDEDAGIREELNRAYKVFHNKIEEQSRKMAWVTAVTYSKTKRSDVEWLLKVVLQTIKRAAGYKLLFQYVPEYYILTAINAFNALFNFFHPTVPFESLDNYNETLHNYALFITRHFSDHRILNPDVREEVVQALACFICYPESLKVLESLPEEKTKEMIEALITPHENRSLSQTNWILVRIWKGCGFRFRFTHLPHLVPSKVQTAQFGFASLQKPLPSYVFQDLIRKLLLQDGERATKFLDMILNQLNWSFSEFIGLMQEIQQKVTSPELVILESRQLKICATCFEIAVCLMRIIEMIVTKVPEVFLDPALSSSELLLKRLIQVLCQILNRITARNGIFEGVVSLFIQGLPNVSYFPIAGAMIGILIQLVIKSRTESKQAVLRYLISDPGFKVHSLEYLVGKLSSDTKNDEDILPEEKTDVDDLTKYLKLNENTEFTQHHVKEDDLCTICYSDQMSVTFVPCGHQSCRNCISHQMMSKKECFFCKTAITDVTDLKGASILTKSVKSGKS
;
A
#
# COMPACT_ATOMS: atom_id res chain seq x y z
N MET A 1 46.77 -10.49 21.92
CA MET A 1 46.17 -9.15 21.70
C MET A 1 44.89 -8.88 22.48
N ILE A 2 44.21 -9.88 23.06
CA ILE A 2 43.02 -9.64 23.91
C ILE A 2 43.38 -9.15 25.33
N ASN A 3 44.55 -9.54 25.86
CA ASN A 3 44.99 -9.14 27.21
C ASN A 3 45.63 -7.74 27.31
N SER A 4 45.74 -7.00 26.20
CA SER A 4 46.30 -5.63 26.20
C SER A 4 45.23 -4.54 26.19
N CYS A 5 43.94 -4.87 26.02
CA CYS A 5 42.84 -3.90 26.05
C CYS A 5 42.18 -3.76 27.43
N GLN A 6 42.36 -4.73 28.33
CA GLN A 6 41.75 -4.68 29.66
C GLN A 6 42.45 -3.72 30.63
N SER A 7 43.74 -3.42 30.45
CA SER A 7 44.47 -2.49 31.33
C SER A 7 44.31 -1.01 30.97
N LEU A 8 43.76 -0.69 29.79
CA LEU A 8 43.54 0.69 29.32
C LEU A 8 42.21 1.28 29.82
N TYR A 9 41.26 0.45 30.25
CA TYR A 9 39.94 0.87 30.70
C TYR A 9 39.90 1.38 32.16
N GLN A 10 40.92 1.05 32.96
CA GLN A 10 40.99 1.46 34.37
C GLN A 10 41.84 2.73 34.62
N SER A 11 42.60 3.22 33.63
CA SER A 11 43.56 4.32 33.82
C SER A 11 43.01 5.74 33.58
N TYR A 12 41.80 5.91 33.03
CA TYR A 12 41.34 7.20 32.51
C TYR A 12 40.07 7.77 33.15
N GLY A 13 39.86 7.57 34.45
CA GLY A 13 38.69 8.07 35.20
C GLY A 13 38.10 9.41 34.70
N LEU A 14 37.13 9.34 33.79
CA LEU A 14 36.53 10.50 33.12
C LEU A 14 35.01 10.41 33.16
N ASN A 15 34.45 11.50 33.68
CA ASN A 15 33.06 11.74 33.99
C ASN A 15 32.27 12.02 32.69
N CYS A 16 31.20 11.26 32.43
CA CYS A 16 30.44 11.24 31.18
C CYS A 16 29.51 12.45 30.97
N ASN A 17 30.00 13.70 31.07
CA ASN A 17 29.15 14.90 30.90
C ASN A 17 29.83 16.14 30.29
N ARG A 18 30.92 16.01 29.52
CA ARG A 18 31.45 17.12 28.69
C ARG A 18 31.75 16.65 27.26
N GLN A 19 31.39 17.49 26.29
CA GLN A 19 31.65 17.31 24.86
C GLN A 19 33.17 17.21 24.59
N PRO A 20 33.62 16.38 23.63
CA PRO A 20 35.02 16.29 23.26
C PRO A 20 35.47 17.51 22.43
N ASP A 21 36.71 17.95 22.66
CA ASP A 21 37.39 19.06 21.98
C ASP A 21 37.94 18.63 20.60
N ASP A 22 38.14 19.56 19.67
CA ASP A 22 38.48 19.32 18.26
C ASP A 22 39.80 18.54 18.07
N LYS A 23 40.69 18.55 19.08
CA LYS A 23 41.88 17.68 19.12
C LYS A 23 41.56 16.20 19.29
N GLN A 24 40.52 15.85 20.06
CA GLN A 24 40.14 14.46 20.31
C GLN A 24 39.50 13.83 19.06
N LEU A 25 38.76 14.61 18.26
CA LEU A 25 38.16 14.13 17.00
C LEU A 25 39.20 13.64 15.99
N SER A 26 40.44 14.13 16.06
CA SER A 26 41.54 13.69 15.18
C SER A 26 42.18 12.35 15.58
N GLU A 27 42.01 11.92 16.84
CA GLU A 27 42.55 10.64 17.36
C GLU A 27 41.55 9.47 17.26
N PHE A 28 40.28 9.72 16.87
CA PHE A 28 39.18 8.74 16.88
C PHE A 28 38.91 7.99 15.56
N VAL A 29 39.83 8.05 14.59
CA VAL A 29 39.80 7.12 13.43
C VAL A 29 40.74 5.97 13.77
N PRO A 30 40.29 4.72 14.09
CA PRO A 30 39.07 4.02 13.69
C PRO A 30 38.28 3.35 14.84
N VAL A 31 37.00 3.04 14.62
CA VAL A 31 36.31 1.76 14.93
C VAL A 31 34.80 2.01 14.84
N ILE A 32 34.15 1.16 14.06
CA ILE A 32 32.71 1.11 13.88
C ILE A 32 32.14 0.18 14.98
N TRP A 33 31.13 0.61 15.75
CA TRP A 33 29.84 -0.08 16.01
C TRP A 33 29.20 0.11 17.43
N PHE A 34 27.95 0.63 17.43
CA PHE A 34 26.71 0.23 18.15
C PHE A 34 26.67 0.11 19.69
N GLU A 35 25.92 1.02 20.34
CA GLU A 35 25.37 0.81 21.69
C GLU A 35 23.93 0.30 21.64
N LEU A 36 23.65 -0.74 22.44
CA LEU A 36 22.32 -1.32 22.68
C LEU A 36 21.54 -0.49 23.71
N GLU A 37 20.33 -0.05 23.34
CA GLU A 37 19.35 0.46 24.31
C GLU A 37 18.86 -0.70 25.20
N LYS A 38 19.02 -0.53 26.51
CA LYS A 38 18.36 -1.33 27.54
C LYS A 38 16.95 -0.78 27.72
N ASP A 39 15.94 -1.55 27.33
CA ASP A 39 14.70 -1.77 28.08
C ASP A 39 13.72 -2.58 27.22
N VAL A 40 13.39 -3.79 27.69
CA VAL A 40 12.12 -4.54 27.58
C VAL A 40 12.37 -5.95 28.15
N ASP A 41 11.38 -6.36 28.94
CA ASP A 41 11.06 -7.59 29.69
C ASP A 41 12.04 -8.78 29.80
N LYS A 42 12.08 -9.36 31.01
CA LYS A 42 13.21 -10.16 31.53
C LYS A 42 13.04 -11.69 31.49
N SER A 43 11.96 -12.23 30.94
CA SER A 43 11.68 -13.68 31.01
C SER A 43 11.89 -14.47 29.72
N ILE A 44 12.26 -13.83 28.59
CA ILE A 44 12.51 -14.50 27.29
C ILE A 44 14.01 -14.41 26.88
N LYS A 45 14.85 -13.73 27.67
CA LYS A 45 16.20 -13.27 27.25
C LYS A 45 17.32 -14.32 27.26
N GLU A 46 17.32 -15.29 28.16
CA GLU A 46 18.59 -16.00 28.49
C GLU A 46 18.98 -17.10 27.49
N GLU A 47 18.02 -17.68 26.76
CA GLU A 47 18.29 -18.62 25.65
C GLU A 47 18.67 -17.86 24.36
N ASN A 48 17.93 -16.77 24.08
CA ASN A 48 18.08 -15.96 22.86
C ASN A 48 19.33 -15.07 22.88
N ASP A 49 19.79 -14.60 24.04
CA ASP A 49 20.96 -13.73 24.16
C ASP A 49 22.29 -14.49 23.96
N ARG A 50 22.35 -15.78 24.31
CA ARG A 50 23.53 -16.63 24.05
C ARG A 50 23.70 -16.96 22.57
N ASN A 51 22.59 -17.19 21.87
CA ASN A 51 22.58 -17.42 20.42
C ASN A 51 22.82 -16.12 19.64
N LYS A 52 22.24 -14.99 20.07
CA LYS A 52 22.56 -13.66 19.53
C LYS A 52 24.03 -13.29 19.72
N GLN A 53 24.63 -13.55 20.88
CA GLN A 53 26.06 -13.27 21.09
C GLN A 53 26.98 -14.13 20.21
N LYS A 54 26.62 -15.39 19.93
CA LYS A 54 27.34 -16.23 18.94
C LYS A 54 27.20 -15.67 17.52
N TYR A 55 26.01 -15.21 17.15
CA TYR A 55 25.73 -14.58 15.87
C TYR A 55 26.49 -13.25 15.71
N PHE A 56 26.44 -12.36 16.70
CA PHE A 56 27.19 -11.10 16.69
C PHE A 56 28.71 -11.32 16.68
N LYS A 57 29.23 -12.36 17.33
CA LYS A 57 30.64 -12.77 17.20
C LYS A 57 30.99 -13.26 15.78
N SER A 58 30.04 -13.88 15.10
CA SER A 58 30.17 -14.30 13.68
C SER A 58 30.04 -13.09 12.75
N CYS A 59 29.27 -12.06 13.15
CA CYS A 59 29.17 -10.77 12.47
C CYS A 59 30.38 -9.86 12.67
N ASP A 60 31.05 -9.94 13.82
CA ASP A 60 32.36 -9.32 14.06
C ASP A 60 33.46 -10.01 13.23
N GLN A 61 33.23 -11.26 12.81
CA GLN A 61 34.04 -11.98 11.82
C GLN A 61 33.62 -11.67 10.37
N LEU A 62 32.37 -11.21 10.13
CA LEU A 62 31.87 -10.64 8.86
C LEU A 62 32.45 -9.24 8.65
N GLN A 63 33.74 -9.24 8.33
CA GLN A 63 34.44 -8.15 7.71
C GLN A 63 33.59 -7.50 6.58
N ASN A 64 33.18 -6.24 6.77
CA ASN A 64 32.58 -5.25 5.86
C ASN A 64 32.05 -5.71 4.48
N ALA A 65 30.91 -5.16 4.01
CA ALA A 65 30.39 -5.37 2.65
C ALA A 65 31.47 -5.28 1.55
N VAL A 66 32.44 -4.36 1.68
CA VAL A 66 33.62 -4.23 0.81
C VAL A 66 34.45 -5.52 0.70
N GLN A 67 34.65 -6.24 1.81
CA GLN A 67 35.42 -7.49 1.82
C GLN A 67 34.62 -8.65 1.24
N VAL A 68 33.31 -8.71 1.46
CA VAL A 68 32.45 -9.69 0.77
C VAL A 68 32.49 -9.46 -0.74
N ARG A 69 32.43 -8.20 -1.21
CA ARG A 69 32.61 -7.86 -2.63
C ARG A 69 33.98 -8.30 -3.18
N PHE A 70 35.06 -7.98 -2.47
CA PHE A 70 36.41 -8.36 -2.87
C PHE A 70 36.57 -9.89 -2.98
N CYS A 71 36.10 -10.63 -1.98
CA CYS A 71 36.12 -12.09 -2.00
C CYS A 71 35.27 -12.63 -3.15
N TRP A 72 34.07 -12.08 -3.36
CA TRP A 72 33.16 -12.50 -4.42
C TRP A 72 33.77 -12.33 -5.82
N ASP A 73 34.36 -11.16 -6.11
CA ASP A 73 35.04 -10.93 -7.39
C ASP A 73 36.25 -11.85 -7.57
N LYS A 74 37.00 -12.14 -6.50
CA LYS A 74 38.10 -13.11 -6.55
C LYS A 74 37.61 -14.52 -6.89
N PHE A 75 36.51 -14.98 -6.31
CA PHE A 75 35.91 -16.27 -6.68
C PHE A 75 35.41 -16.28 -8.13
N GLN A 76 34.90 -15.15 -8.62
CA GLN A 76 34.51 -15.00 -10.02
C GLN A 76 35.71 -15.06 -10.96
N GLU A 77 36.84 -14.46 -10.61
CA GLU A 77 38.09 -14.57 -11.38
C GLU A 77 38.62 -16.02 -11.43
N GLU A 78 38.49 -16.76 -10.32
CA GLU A 78 38.92 -18.16 -10.22
C GLU A 78 38.01 -19.14 -10.98
N ASP A 79 36.69 -18.91 -11.01
CA ASP A 79 35.73 -19.73 -11.77
C ASP A 79 34.64 -18.87 -12.46
N PRO A 80 34.95 -18.29 -13.64
CA PRO A 80 34.03 -17.43 -14.38
C PRO A 80 32.79 -18.16 -14.93
N CYS A 81 32.83 -19.50 -15.03
CA CYS A 81 31.73 -20.29 -15.57
C CYS A 81 30.63 -20.52 -14.53
N ARG A 82 30.98 -20.55 -13.24
CA ARG A 82 30.03 -20.81 -12.15
C ARG A 82 29.66 -19.56 -11.35
N PHE A 83 30.48 -18.52 -11.36
CA PHE A 83 30.25 -17.31 -10.56
C PHE A 83 29.99 -16.09 -11.45
N VAL A 84 29.07 -15.26 -10.97
CA VAL A 84 28.80 -13.95 -11.55
C VAL A 84 29.63 -12.89 -10.85
N LYS A 85 29.85 -11.74 -11.52
CA LYS A 85 30.51 -10.59 -10.89
C LYS A 85 29.70 -10.07 -9.72
N THR A 86 30.36 -9.38 -8.79
CA THR A 86 29.69 -8.77 -7.63
C THR A 86 28.59 -7.78 -8.02
N SER A 87 28.69 -7.14 -9.19
CA SER A 87 27.64 -6.29 -9.77
C SER A 87 26.32 -7.02 -9.97
N ASP A 88 26.39 -8.33 -10.21
CA ASP A 88 25.28 -9.21 -10.57
C ASP A 88 25.01 -10.27 -9.50
N ALA A 89 25.60 -10.12 -8.31
CA ALA A 89 25.53 -11.07 -7.20
C ALA A 89 24.08 -11.30 -6.74
N TYR A 90 23.78 -12.54 -6.36
CA TYR A 90 22.46 -12.98 -5.88
C TYR A 90 22.60 -14.29 -5.10
N ILE A 91 21.57 -14.65 -4.36
CA ILE A 91 21.50 -15.94 -3.66
C ILE A 91 20.59 -16.90 -4.45
N PRO A 92 21.08 -18.07 -4.88
CA PRO A 92 20.25 -19.03 -5.58
C PRO A 92 19.11 -19.53 -4.70
N ILE A 93 17.93 -19.71 -5.30
CA ILE A 93 16.73 -20.12 -4.54
C ILE A 93 16.92 -21.45 -3.80
N HIS A 94 17.77 -22.35 -4.32
CA HIS A 94 17.99 -23.65 -3.70
C HIS A 94 18.71 -23.58 -2.35
N GLN A 95 19.38 -22.46 -2.05
CA GLN A 95 19.96 -22.20 -0.74
C GLN A 95 18.89 -22.02 0.34
N PHE A 96 17.67 -21.64 -0.04
CA PHE A 96 16.58 -21.37 0.92
C PHE A 96 15.81 -22.61 1.38
N TRP A 97 15.91 -23.70 0.62
CA TRP A 97 15.33 -25.00 0.97
C TRP A 97 16.38 -26.06 1.33
N SER A 98 17.67 -25.77 1.15
CA SER A 98 18.72 -26.56 1.76
C SER A 98 18.82 -26.23 3.25
N GLU A 99 19.05 -27.24 4.09
CA GLU A 99 19.30 -27.07 5.53
C GLU A 99 20.71 -26.49 5.81
N THR A 100 21.27 -25.75 4.86
CA THR A 100 22.64 -25.22 4.92
C THR A 100 22.73 -23.96 5.77
N ILE A 101 21.69 -23.13 5.76
CA ILE A 101 21.64 -21.84 6.45
C ILE A 101 20.59 -21.92 7.55
N ASP A 102 20.96 -21.53 8.78
CA ASP A 102 20.03 -21.38 9.90
C ASP A 102 19.34 -20.02 9.82
N TYR A 103 18.04 -20.05 9.60
CA TYR A 103 17.19 -18.86 9.51
C TYR A 103 16.45 -18.56 10.81
N PHE A 104 16.82 -19.21 11.91
CA PHE A 104 16.25 -18.99 13.24
C PHE A 104 14.71 -19.07 13.22
N GLU A 105 14.02 -18.03 13.69
CA GLU A 105 12.57 -17.92 13.75
C GLU A 105 11.94 -17.25 12.51
N PHE A 106 12.73 -16.84 11.50
CA PHE A 106 12.20 -16.17 10.32
C PHE A 106 11.36 -17.10 9.46
N GLN A 107 10.14 -16.66 9.12
CA GLN A 107 9.27 -17.42 8.25
C GLN A 107 9.70 -17.28 6.78
N ARG A 108 9.19 -18.20 5.96
CA ARG A 108 9.27 -18.09 4.50
C ARG A 108 8.04 -17.36 3.97
N CYS A 109 8.11 -16.95 2.71
CA CYS A 109 6.93 -16.47 2.00
C CYS A 109 5.76 -17.47 2.07
N GLY A 110 6.02 -18.78 2.05
CA GLY A 110 5.04 -19.85 2.26
C GLY A 110 4.71 -20.18 3.73
N GLY A 111 5.15 -19.37 4.69
CA GLY A 111 4.98 -19.61 6.13
C GLY A 111 6.09 -20.47 6.74
N LEU A 112 5.72 -21.36 7.66
CA LEU A 112 6.68 -22.21 8.38
C LEU A 112 7.41 -23.17 7.43
N ILE A 113 8.74 -23.28 7.55
CA ILE A 113 9.55 -24.14 6.68
C ILE A 113 9.09 -25.61 6.69
N SER A 114 8.64 -26.13 7.83
CA SER A 114 8.08 -27.47 7.97
C SER A 114 6.80 -27.66 7.16
N HIS A 115 5.95 -26.63 7.10
CA HIS A 115 4.75 -26.61 6.28
C HIS A 115 5.11 -26.56 4.79
N VAL A 116 6.03 -25.66 4.41
CA VAL A 116 6.48 -25.52 3.01
C VAL A 116 7.10 -26.83 2.53
N ASN A 117 7.97 -27.47 3.31
CA ASN A 117 8.55 -28.79 3.01
C ASN A 117 7.49 -29.89 2.83
N ARG A 118 6.46 -29.90 3.69
CA ARG A 118 5.36 -30.87 3.56
C ARG A 118 4.56 -30.66 2.28
N MET A 119 4.31 -29.41 1.90
CA MET A 119 3.47 -29.07 0.74
C MET A 119 4.22 -29.14 -0.59
N LEU A 120 5.51 -28.78 -0.60
CA LEU A 120 6.29 -28.56 -1.83
C LEU A 120 7.54 -29.45 -1.93
N GLY A 121 7.79 -30.36 -0.99
CA GLY A 121 8.98 -31.23 -1.03
C GLY A 121 9.07 -32.09 -2.31
N SER A 122 7.93 -32.51 -2.86
CA SER A 122 7.87 -33.17 -4.16
C SER A 122 8.30 -32.26 -5.33
N GLU A 123 7.94 -30.98 -5.28
CA GLU A 123 8.34 -29.98 -6.27
C GLU A 123 9.84 -29.64 -6.16
N VAL A 124 10.41 -29.66 -4.96
CA VAL A 124 11.87 -29.54 -4.74
C VAL A 124 12.60 -30.71 -5.42
N ASN A 125 12.14 -31.94 -5.21
CA ASN A 125 12.71 -33.12 -5.86
C ASN A 125 12.67 -33.00 -7.39
N LYS A 126 11.54 -32.54 -7.95
CA LYS A 126 11.42 -32.28 -9.39
C LYS A 126 12.42 -31.23 -9.87
N ALA A 127 12.56 -30.11 -9.17
CA ALA A 127 13.51 -29.05 -9.52
C ALA A 127 14.98 -29.53 -9.42
N GLN A 128 15.28 -30.51 -8.57
CA GLN A 128 16.59 -31.15 -8.46
C GLN A 128 16.81 -32.28 -9.49
N GLY A 129 15.80 -32.65 -10.28
CA GLY A 129 15.87 -33.77 -11.23
C GLY A 129 15.81 -35.15 -10.57
N LEU A 130 15.27 -35.24 -9.35
CA LEU A 130 15.05 -36.49 -8.61
C LEU A 130 13.61 -36.98 -8.85
N SER A 131 13.45 -38.15 -9.47
CA SER A 131 12.15 -38.82 -9.62
C SER A 131 11.93 -39.86 -8.52
N ALA A 132 10.80 -39.78 -7.80
CA ALA A 132 10.40 -40.80 -6.84
C ALA A 132 9.89 -42.05 -7.57
N ALA A 133 10.59 -43.17 -7.43
CA ALA A 133 9.99 -44.49 -7.68
C ALA A 133 9.04 -44.80 -6.51
N GLY A 134 7.82 -45.25 -6.81
CA GLY A 134 6.76 -45.43 -5.83
C GLY A 134 7.08 -46.45 -4.73
N SER A 135 6.47 -46.20 -3.56
CA SER A 135 6.35 -47.03 -2.36
C SER A 135 7.63 -47.58 -1.73
N GLU A 136 7.89 -47.12 -0.50
CA GLU A 136 8.69 -47.74 0.57
C GLU A 136 9.80 -48.72 0.17
N GLN A 137 11.04 -48.26 0.37
CA GLN A 137 12.35 -48.96 0.37
C GLN A 137 13.26 -48.73 -0.85
N LYS A 138 14.39 -48.06 -0.53
CA LYS A 138 15.62 -47.82 -1.31
C LYS A 138 15.52 -46.83 -2.48
N LEU A 139 16.17 -45.68 -2.30
CA LEU A 139 16.74 -44.90 -3.42
C LEU A 139 17.67 -45.83 -4.22
N SER A 140 17.24 -46.23 -5.41
CA SER A 140 18.07 -46.98 -6.35
C SER A 140 18.65 -46.03 -7.39
N LEU A 141 19.99 -45.99 -7.47
CA LEU A 141 20.74 -45.38 -8.56
C LEU A 141 20.45 -46.14 -9.86
N MET A 142 19.85 -45.48 -10.85
CA MET A 142 20.05 -45.92 -12.24
C MET A 142 21.32 -45.27 -12.76
N SER A 143 22.31 -46.11 -13.03
CA SER A 143 23.50 -45.77 -13.78
C SER A 143 23.13 -45.30 -15.19
N SER A 144 23.76 -44.22 -15.64
CA SER A 144 24.10 -44.01 -17.05
C SER A 144 22.91 -43.94 -18.03
N ALA A 145 21.97 -43.03 -17.79
CA ALA A 145 21.21 -42.42 -18.87
C ALA A 145 20.82 -41.02 -18.43
N VAL A 146 21.12 -40.03 -19.27
CA VAL A 146 20.71 -38.63 -19.14
C VAL A 146 19.24 -38.59 -18.69
N SER A 147 18.98 -38.35 -17.41
CA SER A 147 17.63 -38.07 -16.96
C SER A 147 17.23 -36.80 -17.68
N LYS A 148 16.18 -36.87 -18.50
CA LYS A 148 15.56 -35.67 -19.05
C LYS A 148 15.21 -34.79 -17.85
N ARG A 149 15.98 -33.71 -17.62
CA ARG A 149 15.61 -32.65 -16.68
C ARG A 149 14.17 -32.27 -17.03
N SER A 150 13.29 -32.16 -16.05
CA SER A 150 11.93 -31.70 -16.35
C SER A 150 12.04 -30.27 -16.90
N ASP A 151 11.35 -30.00 -18.01
CA ASP A 151 11.25 -28.64 -18.59
C ASP A 151 10.48 -27.66 -17.67
N ASP A 152 10.05 -28.12 -16.49
CA ASP A 152 9.19 -27.40 -15.57
C ASP A 152 9.90 -26.30 -14.77
N TYR A 153 11.22 -26.40 -14.58
CA TYR A 153 12.02 -25.47 -13.79
C TYR A 153 13.30 -25.03 -14.53
N PRO A 154 13.76 -23.78 -14.31
CA PRO A 154 15.08 -23.36 -14.80
C PRO A 154 16.19 -24.28 -14.27
N ALA A 155 17.28 -24.39 -15.02
CA ALA A 155 18.47 -25.08 -14.52
C ALA A 155 18.95 -24.42 -13.22
N LEU A 156 19.28 -25.23 -12.22
CA LEU A 156 19.85 -24.73 -10.96
C LEU A 156 21.12 -23.92 -11.26
N GLU A 157 21.10 -22.67 -10.81
CA GLU A 157 22.17 -21.71 -11.05
C GLU A 157 23.12 -21.68 -9.85
N MET A 158 24.43 -21.72 -10.12
CA MET A 158 25.50 -21.82 -9.12
C MET A 158 25.45 -23.13 -8.31
N PRO A 159 26.61 -23.69 -7.88
CA PRO A 159 26.64 -24.97 -7.21
C PRO A 159 25.94 -24.91 -5.84
N SER A 160 25.11 -25.92 -5.58
CA SER A 160 24.29 -26.00 -4.36
C SER A 160 25.03 -26.56 -3.15
N GLY A 161 26.16 -27.23 -3.37
CA GLY A 161 26.89 -27.99 -2.36
C GLY A 161 26.20 -29.30 -1.95
N ASN A 162 24.98 -29.55 -2.44
CA ASN A 162 24.13 -30.69 -2.09
C ASN A 162 23.78 -31.60 -3.28
N SER A 163 24.17 -31.20 -4.50
CA SER A 163 23.99 -32.04 -5.68
C SER A 163 24.93 -33.24 -5.61
N LEU A 164 24.39 -34.45 -5.70
CA LEU A 164 25.19 -35.68 -5.77
C LEU A 164 26.18 -35.66 -6.96
N MET A 165 25.84 -34.96 -8.05
CA MET A 165 26.74 -34.73 -9.19
C MET A 165 27.89 -33.77 -8.85
N GLU A 166 27.69 -32.82 -7.93
CA GLU A 166 28.76 -31.92 -7.47
C GLU A 166 29.72 -32.62 -6.49
N LEU A 167 29.23 -33.61 -5.73
CA LEU A 167 30.03 -34.44 -4.82
C LEU A 167 30.89 -35.48 -5.53
N LEU A 168 30.53 -35.87 -6.76
CA LEU A 168 31.24 -36.90 -7.54
C LEU A 168 32.49 -36.36 -8.27
N ASP A 169 32.62 -35.04 -8.44
CA ASP A 169 33.73 -34.38 -9.15
C ASP A 169 34.88 -33.94 -8.21
N GLY A 170 35.52 -34.86 -7.49
CA GLY A 170 36.90 -34.70 -6.97
C GLY A 170 37.21 -33.72 -5.81
N LEU A 171 38.38 -33.91 -5.19
CA LEU A 171 38.89 -33.23 -3.98
C LEU A 171 39.04 -31.69 -4.10
N VAL A 172 39.30 -31.18 -5.30
CA VAL A 172 39.40 -29.72 -5.57
C VAL A 172 38.01 -29.07 -5.47
N MET A 173 36.95 -29.79 -5.87
CA MET A 173 35.60 -29.25 -5.83
C MET A 173 35.04 -29.19 -4.40
N MET A 174 35.47 -30.06 -3.47
CA MET A 174 35.10 -29.95 -2.05
C MET A 174 35.58 -28.65 -1.39
N TYR A 175 36.80 -28.18 -1.70
CA TYR A 175 37.34 -26.92 -1.17
C TYR A 175 36.55 -25.72 -1.72
N HIS A 176 36.30 -25.72 -3.03
CA HIS A 176 35.47 -24.71 -3.67
C HIS A 176 34.04 -24.73 -3.11
N ILE A 177 33.38 -25.89 -2.98
CA ILE A 177 32.04 -26.03 -2.38
C ILE A 177 31.98 -25.47 -0.95
N ALA A 178 32.95 -25.79 -0.10
CA ALA A 178 32.98 -25.29 1.29
C ALA A 178 33.16 -23.77 1.34
N ALA A 179 34.01 -23.21 0.46
CA ALA A 179 34.21 -21.78 0.35
C ALA A 179 33.00 -21.04 -0.26
N HIS A 180 32.31 -21.65 -1.22
CA HIS A 180 31.07 -21.13 -1.81
C HIS A 180 29.92 -21.10 -0.81
N LYS A 181 29.76 -22.19 -0.04
CA LYS A 181 28.79 -22.27 1.04
C LYS A 181 29.03 -21.14 2.05
N SER A 182 30.28 -20.93 2.45
CA SER A 182 30.65 -19.81 3.32
C SER A 182 30.35 -18.45 2.69
N LEU A 183 30.65 -18.21 1.41
CA LEU A 183 30.36 -16.92 0.76
C LEU A 183 28.86 -16.61 0.67
N MET A 184 28.03 -17.61 0.35
CA MET A 184 26.57 -17.46 0.31
C MET A 184 25.98 -17.24 1.71
N GLU A 185 26.48 -17.95 2.72
CA GLU A 185 26.14 -17.71 4.13
C GLU A 185 26.52 -16.29 4.57
N LEU A 186 27.68 -15.79 4.16
CA LEU A 186 28.11 -14.42 4.48
C LEU A 186 27.20 -13.38 3.80
N LEU A 187 26.84 -13.59 2.53
CA LEU A 187 25.94 -12.69 1.80
C LEU A 187 24.53 -12.69 2.39
N ASP A 188 23.99 -13.86 2.72
CA ASP A 188 22.69 -14.00 3.38
C ASP A 188 22.70 -13.34 4.77
N GLY A 189 23.77 -13.57 5.54
CA GLY A 189 24.02 -12.92 6.82
C GLY A 189 24.07 -11.40 6.72
N LEU A 190 24.64 -10.83 5.65
CA LEU A 190 24.61 -9.39 5.40
C LEU A 190 23.18 -8.86 5.17
N VAL A 191 22.36 -9.56 4.38
CA VAL A 191 20.95 -9.20 4.14
C VAL A 191 20.17 -9.24 5.45
N MET A 192 20.34 -10.32 6.22
CA MET A 192 19.67 -10.49 7.51
C MET A 192 20.13 -9.46 8.56
N MET A 193 21.43 -9.14 8.63
CA MET A 193 21.94 -8.07 9.48
C MET A 193 21.35 -6.71 9.14
N TYR A 194 21.21 -6.39 7.85
CA TYR A 194 20.60 -5.15 7.44
C TYR A 194 19.14 -5.07 7.88
N HIS A 195 18.39 -6.16 7.69
CA HIS A 195 17.00 -6.29 8.08
C HIS A 195 16.79 -6.08 9.59
N ILE A 196 17.56 -6.80 10.42
CA ILE A 196 17.37 -6.82 11.88
C ILE A 196 17.82 -5.51 12.53
N ALA A 197 18.97 -4.97 12.10
CA ALA A 197 19.70 -3.95 12.84
C ALA A 197 20.00 -2.68 12.02
N ALA A 198 20.61 -2.80 10.85
CA ALA A 198 21.19 -1.62 10.17
C ALA A 198 20.11 -0.62 9.74
N HIS A 199 18.99 -1.10 9.17
CA HIS A 199 17.92 -0.22 8.72
C HIS A 199 17.32 0.63 9.85
N LYS A 200 17.05 0.01 11.01
CA LYS A 200 16.49 0.70 12.19
C LYS A 200 17.41 1.83 12.67
N GLN A 201 18.72 1.62 12.62
CA GLN A 201 19.68 2.65 13.00
C GLN A 201 19.71 3.80 11.99
N LEU A 202 19.64 3.52 10.69
CA LEU A 202 19.50 4.58 9.68
C LEU A 202 18.23 5.42 9.96
N GLY A 203 17.10 4.78 10.26
CA GLY A 203 15.87 5.48 10.66
C GLY A 203 16.05 6.36 11.90
N LYS A 204 16.66 5.84 12.98
CA LYS A 204 16.94 6.63 14.20
C LYS A 204 17.80 7.86 13.92
N ARG A 205 18.77 7.76 13.00
CA ARG A 205 19.63 8.89 12.59
C ARG A 205 18.89 9.89 11.70
N CYS A 206 17.87 9.46 10.95
CA CYS A 206 16.97 10.35 10.22
C CYS A 206 16.16 11.24 11.17
N ASN A 207 15.67 10.71 12.30
CA ASN A 207 14.94 11.50 13.30
C ASN A 207 15.76 12.69 13.85
N LEU A 208 17.10 12.58 13.86
CA LEU A 208 17.98 13.69 14.24
C LEU A 208 17.78 14.92 13.33
N ARG A 209 17.60 14.68 12.02
CA ARG A 209 17.36 15.71 11.01
C ARG A 209 16.00 16.36 11.22
N ASP A 210 14.99 15.55 11.48
CA ASP A 210 13.62 16.03 11.65
C ASP A 210 13.50 16.86 12.94
N ASN A 211 14.11 16.40 14.04
CA ASN A 211 14.25 17.19 15.28
C ASN A 211 15.01 18.51 15.06
N MET A 212 16.09 18.48 14.28
CA MET A 212 16.85 19.70 13.93
C MET A 212 15.98 20.68 13.16
N LYS A 213 15.15 20.21 12.23
CA LYS A 213 14.20 21.04 11.48
C LYS A 213 13.17 21.70 12.41
N GLU A 214 12.61 20.96 13.36
CA GLU A 214 11.68 21.51 14.37
C GLU A 214 12.32 22.63 15.22
N PHE A 215 13.58 22.45 15.64
CA PHE A 215 14.31 23.51 16.35
C PHE A 215 14.56 24.73 15.48
N VAL A 216 14.92 24.55 14.20
CA VAL A 216 15.11 25.66 13.24
C VAL A 216 13.81 26.45 13.06
N GLU A 217 12.68 25.77 12.86
CA GLU A 217 11.36 26.42 12.76
C GLU A 217 10.99 27.15 14.05
N SER A 218 11.23 26.54 15.22
CA SER A 218 10.97 27.17 16.52
C SER A 218 11.85 28.40 16.77
N LEU A 219 13.11 28.37 16.33
CA LEU A 219 14.00 29.51 16.39
C LEU A 219 13.51 30.66 15.50
N GLN A 220 13.05 30.35 14.29
CA GLN A 220 12.49 31.35 13.37
C GLN A 220 11.22 32.00 13.93
N ASP A 221 10.29 31.20 14.46
CA ASP A 221 9.08 31.71 15.12
C ASP A 221 9.41 32.56 16.35
N THR A 222 10.40 32.14 17.14
CA THR A 222 10.88 32.92 18.29
C THR A 222 11.50 34.25 17.85
N GLN A 223 12.30 34.25 16.78
CA GLN A 223 12.88 35.46 16.21
C GLN A 223 11.81 36.43 15.70
N GLU A 224 10.77 35.90 15.04
CA GLU A 224 9.66 36.72 14.57
C GLU A 224 8.87 37.33 15.73
N LYS A 225 8.65 36.57 16.80
CA LYS A 225 8.04 37.08 18.05
C LYS A 225 8.89 38.18 18.71
N ILE A 226 10.22 38.05 18.71
CA ILE A 226 11.12 39.10 19.20
C ILE A 226 10.98 40.36 18.36
N ASN A 227 10.93 40.23 17.03
CA ASN A 227 10.82 41.37 16.11
C ASN A 227 9.48 42.11 16.24
N ARG A 228 8.40 41.42 16.62
CA ARG A 228 7.06 41.99 16.81
C ARG A 228 6.83 42.59 18.22
N CYS A 229 7.75 42.38 19.16
CA CYS A 229 7.59 42.81 20.54
C CYS A 229 7.88 44.33 20.70
N PRO A 230 6.94 45.14 21.22
CA PRO A 230 7.15 46.58 21.42
C PRO A 230 8.32 46.87 22.37
N PRO A 231 9.12 47.91 22.13
CA PRO A 231 10.31 48.21 22.94
C PRO A 231 10.02 48.67 24.37
N ASP A 232 8.85 49.25 24.66
CA ASP A 232 8.62 50.00 25.91
C ASP A 232 7.62 49.38 26.91
N GLU A 233 6.86 48.33 26.55
CA GLU A 233 5.80 47.79 27.43
C GLU A 233 6.11 46.41 28.06
N ASP A 234 7.03 45.61 27.53
CA ASP A 234 7.18 44.20 27.94
C ASP A 234 8.65 43.70 28.03
N ALA A 235 9.49 44.39 28.81
CA ALA A 235 10.90 44.03 29.01
C ALA A 235 11.11 42.56 29.47
N GLY A 236 10.25 42.06 30.36
CA GLY A 236 10.32 40.67 30.85
C GLY A 236 10.01 39.62 29.78
N ILE A 237 9.03 39.88 28.90
CA ILE A 237 8.69 38.96 27.80
C ILE A 237 9.82 38.92 26.77
N ARG A 238 10.39 40.09 26.45
CA ARG A 238 11.54 40.19 25.55
C ARG A 238 12.76 39.46 26.11
N GLU A 239 13.02 39.51 27.41
CA GLU A 239 14.10 38.73 28.04
C GLU A 239 13.86 37.21 27.97
N GLU A 240 12.63 36.74 28.21
CA GLU A 240 12.29 35.31 28.07
C GLU A 240 12.40 34.83 26.62
N LEU A 241 11.93 35.60 25.65
CA LEU A 241 12.08 35.27 24.23
C LEU A 241 13.56 35.20 23.81
N ASN A 242 14.40 36.12 24.30
CA ASN A 242 15.85 36.06 24.06
C ASN A 242 16.51 34.85 24.73
N ARG A 243 16.02 34.42 25.90
CA ARG A 243 16.47 33.17 26.54
C ARG A 243 16.07 31.95 25.72
N ALA A 244 14.82 31.87 25.28
CA ALA A 244 14.33 30.80 24.41
C ALA A 244 15.13 30.74 23.09
N TYR A 245 15.39 31.90 22.47
CA TYR A 245 16.23 32.01 21.28
C TYR A 245 17.62 31.41 21.49
N LYS A 246 18.30 31.76 22.59
CA LYS A 246 19.62 31.20 22.93
C LYS A 246 19.57 29.68 23.13
N VAL A 247 18.52 29.16 23.79
CA VAL A 247 18.35 27.71 24.00
C VAL A 247 18.19 26.99 22.66
N PHE A 248 17.31 27.47 21.78
CA PHE A 248 17.11 26.87 20.46
C PHE A 248 18.37 26.97 19.61
N HIS A 249 19.06 28.11 19.61
CA HIS A 249 20.31 28.30 18.89
C HIS A 249 21.38 27.31 19.33
N ASN A 250 21.64 27.20 20.65
CA ASN A 250 22.60 26.24 21.19
C ASN A 250 22.22 24.80 20.85
N LYS A 251 20.91 24.48 20.83
CA LYS A 251 20.45 23.15 20.46
C LYS A 251 20.69 22.84 18.99
N ILE A 252 20.40 23.79 18.10
CA ILE A 252 20.69 23.66 16.66
C ILE A 252 22.19 23.48 16.43
N GLU A 253 23.03 24.23 17.13
CA GLU A 253 24.49 24.09 17.03
C GLU A 253 24.94 22.68 17.44
N GLU A 254 24.47 22.16 18.58
CA GLU A 254 24.76 20.79 19.03
C GLU A 254 24.29 19.74 18.00
N GLN A 255 23.07 19.88 17.48
CA GLN A 255 22.50 18.96 16.49
C GLN A 255 23.23 19.02 15.16
N SER A 256 23.67 20.21 14.73
CA SER A 256 24.42 20.39 13.48
C SER A 256 25.76 19.66 13.49
N ARG A 257 26.50 19.71 14.61
CA ARG A 257 27.75 18.95 14.78
C ARG A 257 27.51 17.44 14.73
N LYS A 258 26.45 16.96 15.40
CA LYS A 258 26.04 15.55 15.34
C LYS A 258 25.66 15.14 13.91
N MET A 259 24.93 15.98 13.19
CA MET A 259 24.53 15.71 11.80
C MET A 259 25.73 15.68 10.86
N ALA A 260 26.72 16.55 11.04
CA ALA A 260 27.97 16.52 10.28
C ALA A 260 28.70 15.18 10.45
N TRP A 261 28.80 14.69 11.68
CA TRP A 261 29.39 13.38 11.96
C TRP A 261 28.59 12.22 11.35
N VAL A 262 27.25 12.23 11.52
CA VAL A 262 26.37 11.22 10.92
C VAL A 262 26.48 11.22 9.40
N THR A 263 26.58 12.39 8.78
CA THR A 263 26.72 12.53 7.33
C THR A 263 28.06 11.97 6.84
N ALA A 264 29.14 12.23 7.58
CA ALA A 264 30.48 11.74 7.23
C ALA A 264 30.63 10.22 7.40
N VAL A 265 30.04 9.64 8.46
CA VAL A 265 30.27 8.23 8.83
C VAL A 265 29.17 7.29 8.31
N THR A 266 27.91 7.70 8.44
CA THR A 266 26.73 6.84 8.19
C THR A 266 26.07 7.13 6.85
N TYR A 267 25.85 8.41 6.51
CA TYR A 267 25.24 8.82 5.23
C TYR A 267 26.26 9.19 4.16
N SER A 268 27.44 8.56 4.22
CA SER A 268 28.50 8.80 3.24
C SER A 268 28.14 8.21 1.87
N LYS A 269 28.79 8.74 0.82
CA LYS A 269 28.64 8.23 -0.55
C LYS A 269 28.92 6.72 -0.63
N THR A 270 29.96 6.25 0.06
CA THR A 270 30.33 4.83 0.10
C THR A 270 29.23 3.98 0.74
N LYS A 271 28.66 4.42 1.87
CA LYS A 271 27.58 3.67 2.54
C LYS A 271 26.29 3.65 1.75
N ARG A 272 25.99 4.72 1.03
CA ARG A 272 24.87 4.75 0.08
C ARG A 272 25.06 3.73 -1.04
N SER A 273 26.24 3.67 -1.65
CA SER A 273 26.57 2.63 -2.63
C SER A 273 26.53 1.22 -2.02
N ASP A 274 26.84 1.07 -0.73
CA ASP A 274 26.69 -0.21 -0.05
C ASP A 274 25.23 -0.67 0.07
N VAL A 275 24.33 0.26 0.40
CA VAL A 275 22.89 -0.02 0.47
C VAL A 275 22.30 -0.24 -0.93
N GLU A 276 22.73 0.51 -1.95
CA GLU A 276 22.35 0.28 -3.35
C GLU A 276 22.73 -1.13 -3.81
N TRP A 277 23.98 -1.53 -3.55
CA TRP A 277 24.45 -2.86 -3.91
C TRP A 277 23.65 -3.96 -3.19
N LEU A 278 23.39 -3.80 -1.89
CA LEU A 278 22.57 -4.76 -1.14
C LEU A 278 21.15 -4.86 -1.72
N LEU A 279 20.54 -3.71 -2.04
CA LEU A 279 19.22 -3.68 -2.70
C LEU A 279 19.26 -4.44 -4.03
N LYS A 280 20.30 -4.23 -4.86
CA LYS A 280 20.47 -4.95 -6.13
C LYS A 280 20.56 -6.46 -5.94
N VAL A 281 21.38 -6.93 -4.98
CA VAL A 281 21.49 -8.35 -4.65
C VAL A 281 20.14 -8.94 -4.26
N VAL A 282 19.40 -8.25 -3.39
CA VAL A 282 18.09 -8.71 -2.90
C VAL A 282 17.06 -8.74 -4.03
N LEU A 283 16.99 -7.68 -4.85
CA LEU A 283 16.08 -7.62 -6.00
C LEU A 283 16.39 -8.72 -7.02
N GLN A 284 17.68 -8.97 -7.31
CA GLN A 284 18.09 -10.03 -8.24
C GLN A 284 17.77 -11.42 -7.70
N THR A 285 17.98 -11.64 -6.40
CA THR A 285 17.61 -12.87 -5.69
C THR A 285 16.12 -13.14 -5.81
N ILE A 286 15.27 -12.16 -5.50
CA ILE A 286 13.81 -12.26 -5.59
C ILE A 286 13.36 -12.49 -7.04
N LYS A 287 13.91 -11.73 -7.99
CA LYS A 287 13.59 -11.84 -9.42
C LYS A 287 13.86 -13.24 -9.98
N ARG A 288 15.04 -13.79 -9.70
CA ARG A 288 15.42 -15.15 -10.15
C ARG A 288 14.59 -16.20 -9.43
N ALA A 289 14.41 -16.09 -8.12
CA ALA A 289 13.57 -17.00 -7.34
C ALA A 289 12.13 -17.05 -7.85
N ALA A 290 11.58 -15.91 -8.29
CA ALA A 290 10.23 -15.85 -8.81
C ALA A 290 10.02 -16.68 -10.08
N GLY A 291 11.09 -17.01 -10.82
CA GLY A 291 11.09 -17.92 -11.98
C GLY A 291 10.85 -19.39 -11.62
N TYR A 292 11.03 -19.78 -10.35
CA TYR A 292 10.82 -21.15 -9.86
C TYR A 292 9.39 -21.41 -9.38
N LYS A 293 8.39 -20.72 -9.97
CA LYS A 293 6.95 -20.95 -9.75
C LYS A 293 6.59 -21.04 -8.25
N LEU A 294 6.03 -22.16 -7.79
CA LEU A 294 5.59 -22.37 -6.41
C LEU A 294 6.74 -22.39 -5.40
N LEU A 295 7.95 -22.77 -5.82
CA LEU A 295 9.13 -22.85 -4.94
C LEU A 295 9.60 -21.47 -4.45
N PHE A 296 9.11 -20.38 -5.05
CA PHE A 296 9.29 -19.03 -4.48
C PHE A 296 8.81 -18.94 -3.02
N GLN A 297 7.87 -19.79 -2.60
CA GLN A 297 7.43 -19.90 -1.20
C GLN A 297 8.54 -20.25 -0.22
N TYR A 298 9.70 -20.72 -0.68
CA TYR A 298 10.88 -20.95 0.17
C TYR A 298 11.70 -19.71 0.47
N VAL A 299 11.52 -18.60 -0.26
CA VAL A 299 12.26 -17.36 -0.01
C VAL A 299 11.95 -16.87 1.41
N PRO A 300 12.96 -16.54 2.24
CA PRO A 300 12.72 -15.95 3.55
C PRO A 300 12.02 -14.61 3.44
N GLU A 301 11.02 -14.37 4.28
CA GLU A 301 10.17 -13.17 4.17
C GLU A 301 10.96 -11.87 4.35
N TYR A 302 12.05 -11.90 5.11
CA TYR A 302 12.91 -10.74 5.32
C TYR A 302 13.59 -10.25 4.04
N TYR A 303 13.73 -11.06 2.98
CA TYR A 303 14.22 -10.57 1.69
C TYR A 303 13.27 -9.54 1.09
N ILE A 304 11.96 -9.82 1.13
CA ILE A 304 10.91 -8.92 0.65
C ILE A 304 10.97 -7.61 1.44
N LEU A 305 11.00 -7.71 2.76
CA LEU A 305 11.06 -6.55 3.65
C LEU A 305 12.39 -5.77 3.50
N THR A 306 13.50 -6.47 3.26
CA THR A 306 14.80 -5.82 3.04
C THR A 306 14.82 -5.04 1.73
N ALA A 307 14.21 -5.54 0.66
CA ALA A 307 14.07 -4.79 -0.59
C ALA A 307 13.35 -3.46 -0.36
N ILE A 308 12.21 -3.49 0.34
CA ILE A 308 11.42 -2.30 0.69
C ILE A 308 12.24 -1.34 1.56
N ASN A 309 12.87 -1.87 2.63
CA ASN A 309 13.62 -1.07 3.60
C ASN A 309 14.91 -0.47 3.04
N ALA A 310 15.61 -1.19 2.15
CA ALA A 310 16.81 -0.70 1.48
C ALA A 310 16.46 0.41 0.48
N PHE A 311 15.40 0.24 -0.31
CA PHE A 311 14.90 1.30 -1.18
C PHE A 311 14.46 2.53 -0.38
N ASN A 312 13.67 2.34 0.69
CA ASN A 312 13.23 3.42 1.56
C ASN A 312 14.41 4.19 2.18
N ALA A 313 15.45 3.49 2.63
CA ALA A 313 16.63 4.13 3.18
C ALA A 313 17.34 5.01 2.13
N LEU A 314 17.56 4.49 0.92
CA LEU A 314 18.16 5.23 -0.19
C LEU A 314 17.34 6.48 -0.55
N PHE A 315 16.01 6.35 -0.56
CA PHE A 315 15.10 7.39 -0.98
C PHE A 315 14.89 8.48 0.10
N ASN A 316 14.80 8.13 1.38
CA ASN A 316 14.37 9.05 2.45
C ASN A 316 15.40 9.35 3.55
N PHE A 317 16.34 8.44 3.82
CA PHE A 317 17.21 8.56 5.01
C PHE A 317 18.52 9.28 4.73
N PHE A 318 19.13 9.08 3.56
CA PHE A 318 20.40 9.72 3.24
C PHE A 318 20.27 11.24 3.20
N HIS A 319 21.35 11.93 3.59
CA HIS A 319 21.38 13.39 3.66
C HIS A 319 21.24 14.00 2.24
N PRO A 320 20.56 15.15 2.08
CA PRO A 320 20.38 15.80 0.78
C PRO A 320 21.67 16.15 0.01
N THR A 321 22.82 16.17 0.69
CA THR A 321 24.15 16.34 0.05
C THR A 321 24.63 15.10 -0.69
N VAL A 322 24.01 13.95 -0.44
CA VAL A 322 24.26 12.68 -1.12
C VAL A 322 22.91 12.14 -1.62
N PRO A 323 22.24 12.85 -2.55
CA PRO A 323 20.86 12.54 -2.94
C PRO A 323 20.77 11.22 -3.68
N PHE A 324 19.60 10.59 -3.69
CA PHE A 324 19.35 9.30 -4.35
C PHE A 324 19.62 9.38 -5.86
N GLU A 325 19.26 10.51 -6.47
CA GLU A 325 19.45 10.84 -7.89
C GLU A 325 20.92 10.88 -8.33
N SER A 326 21.85 11.05 -7.38
CA SER A 326 23.30 11.03 -7.65
C SER A 326 23.89 9.62 -7.69
N LEU A 327 23.07 8.58 -7.72
CA LEU A 327 23.54 7.20 -7.91
C LEU A 327 23.87 6.97 -9.39
N ASP A 328 25.00 6.33 -9.66
CA ASP A 328 25.43 6.06 -11.04
C ASP A 328 24.40 5.19 -11.80
N ASN A 329 23.75 4.26 -11.08
CA ASN A 329 22.72 3.37 -11.63
C ASN A 329 21.31 3.72 -11.12
N TYR A 330 21.02 5.01 -10.91
CA TYR A 330 19.73 5.48 -10.39
C TYR A 330 18.53 4.93 -11.17
N ASN A 331 18.52 5.09 -12.50
CA ASN A 331 17.41 4.68 -13.37
C ASN A 331 17.20 3.15 -13.34
N GLU A 332 18.29 2.39 -13.39
CA GLU A 332 18.25 0.93 -13.33
C GLU A 332 17.69 0.45 -11.97
N THR A 333 18.13 1.07 -10.89
CA THR A 333 17.67 0.74 -9.53
C THR A 333 16.18 1.02 -9.35
N LEU A 334 15.70 2.18 -9.83
CA LEU A 334 14.28 2.52 -9.87
C LEU A 334 13.47 1.51 -10.70
N HIS A 335 13.94 1.17 -11.89
CA HIS A 335 13.26 0.23 -12.78
C HIS A 335 13.16 -1.17 -12.18
N ASN A 336 14.25 -1.69 -11.61
CA ASN A 336 14.26 -3.00 -10.96
C ASN A 336 13.36 -3.03 -9.71
N TYR A 337 13.33 -1.95 -8.94
CA TYR A 337 12.42 -1.83 -7.80
C TYR A 337 10.95 -1.76 -8.24
N ALA A 338 10.65 -1.02 -9.32
CA ALA A 338 9.32 -0.96 -9.92
C ALA A 338 8.84 -2.34 -10.39
N LEU A 339 9.69 -3.12 -11.06
CA LEU A 339 9.38 -4.51 -11.45
C LEU A 339 9.10 -5.41 -10.24
N PHE A 340 9.85 -5.23 -9.14
CA PHE A 340 9.64 -5.98 -7.91
C PHE A 340 8.27 -5.68 -7.28
N ILE A 341 7.97 -4.41 -7.00
CA ILE A 341 6.70 -4.05 -6.32
C ILE A 341 5.48 -4.37 -7.18
N THR A 342 5.53 -4.13 -8.50
CA THR A 342 4.42 -4.41 -9.42
C THR A 342 4.14 -5.91 -9.57
N ARG A 343 5.17 -6.76 -9.47
CA ARG A 343 4.99 -8.21 -9.51
C ARG A 343 4.48 -8.77 -8.18
N HIS A 344 4.99 -8.27 -7.06
CA HIS A 344 4.82 -8.94 -5.76
C HIS A 344 3.67 -8.39 -4.90
N PHE A 345 3.11 -7.21 -5.20
CA PHE A 345 1.99 -6.63 -4.42
C PHE A 345 0.68 -7.45 -4.46
N SER A 346 0.54 -8.37 -5.43
CA SER A 346 -0.59 -9.29 -5.58
C SER A 346 -0.15 -10.76 -5.66
N ASP A 347 1.07 -11.08 -5.22
CA ASP A 347 1.63 -12.43 -5.32
C ASP A 347 1.10 -13.36 -4.23
N HIS A 348 0.26 -14.32 -4.64
CA HIS A 348 -0.38 -15.28 -3.75
C HIS A 348 0.62 -16.23 -3.05
N ARG A 349 1.89 -16.25 -3.47
CA ARG A 349 2.94 -17.08 -2.87
C ARG A 349 3.50 -16.45 -1.59
N ILE A 350 3.18 -15.18 -1.32
CA ILE A 350 3.47 -14.51 -0.04
C ILE A 350 2.24 -14.69 0.85
N LEU A 351 2.26 -15.64 1.77
CA LEU A 351 1.13 -15.98 2.62
C LEU A 351 0.97 -15.02 3.80
N ASN A 352 2.08 -14.52 4.35
CA ASN A 352 2.06 -13.60 5.49
C ASN A 352 1.30 -12.30 5.12
N PRO A 353 0.15 -12.00 5.75
CA PRO A 353 -0.63 -10.78 5.48
C PRO A 353 0.16 -9.49 5.72
N ASP A 354 0.99 -9.45 6.76
CA ASP A 354 1.74 -8.24 7.13
C ASP A 354 2.77 -7.90 6.05
N VAL A 355 3.47 -8.90 5.53
CA VAL A 355 4.44 -8.73 4.43
C VAL A 355 3.73 -8.29 3.15
N ARG A 356 2.55 -8.85 2.84
CA ARG A 356 1.75 -8.41 1.69
C ARG A 356 1.33 -6.95 1.85
N GLU A 357 0.87 -6.55 3.03
CA GLU A 357 0.47 -5.18 3.31
C GLU A 357 1.64 -4.21 3.13
N GLU A 358 2.85 -4.55 3.60
CA GLU A 358 4.07 -3.77 3.38
C GLU A 358 4.40 -3.60 1.89
N VAL A 359 4.26 -4.65 1.06
CA VAL A 359 4.51 -4.52 -0.39
C VAL A 359 3.45 -3.62 -1.06
N VAL A 360 2.18 -3.74 -0.67
CA VAL A 360 1.11 -2.88 -1.21
C VAL A 360 1.33 -1.42 -0.78
N GLN A 361 1.71 -1.19 0.48
CA GLN A 361 2.05 0.14 0.97
C GLN A 361 3.29 0.71 0.27
N ALA A 362 4.30 -0.12 -0.02
CA ALA A 362 5.45 0.28 -0.80
C ALA A 362 5.06 0.76 -2.21
N LEU A 363 4.16 0.05 -2.90
CA LEU A 363 3.61 0.49 -4.18
C LEU A 363 2.81 1.79 -4.06
N ALA A 364 2.00 1.93 -3.01
CA ALA A 364 1.25 3.14 -2.74
C ALA A 364 2.18 4.35 -2.49
N CYS A 365 3.23 4.19 -1.71
CA CYS A 365 4.25 5.24 -1.56
C CYS A 365 4.94 5.54 -2.90
N PHE A 366 5.31 4.51 -3.67
CA PHE A 366 6.09 4.66 -4.90
C PHE A 366 5.34 5.43 -5.99
N ILE A 367 4.05 5.17 -6.19
CA ILE A 367 3.24 5.84 -7.24
C ILE A 367 3.06 7.35 -7.00
N CYS A 368 3.32 7.85 -5.79
CA CYS A 368 3.09 9.25 -5.44
C CYS A 368 4.19 10.22 -5.92
N TYR A 369 5.33 9.71 -6.39
CA TYR A 369 6.48 10.54 -6.78
C TYR A 369 6.62 10.61 -8.31
N PRO A 370 6.93 11.78 -8.89
CA PRO A 370 6.99 11.98 -10.34
C PRO A 370 7.89 11.01 -11.10
N GLU A 371 9.15 10.85 -10.66
CA GLU A 371 10.10 9.97 -11.35
C GLU A 371 9.71 8.49 -11.21
N SER A 372 9.27 8.09 -10.02
CA SER A 372 8.77 6.74 -9.75
C SER A 372 7.53 6.40 -10.61
N LEU A 373 6.58 7.33 -10.75
CA LEU A 373 5.40 7.15 -11.60
C LEU A 373 5.79 7.00 -13.07
N LYS A 374 6.69 7.84 -13.60
CA LYS A 374 7.20 7.72 -14.97
C LYS A 374 7.85 6.35 -15.21
N VAL A 375 8.58 5.82 -14.24
CA VAL A 375 9.15 4.46 -14.32
C VAL A 375 8.04 3.41 -14.39
N LEU A 376 7.00 3.51 -13.57
CA LEU A 376 5.85 2.60 -13.64
C LEU A 376 5.13 2.65 -15.00
N GLU A 377 4.92 3.86 -15.53
CA GLU A 377 4.25 4.07 -16.82
C GLU A 377 5.06 3.57 -18.03
N SER A 378 6.38 3.47 -17.88
CA SER A 378 7.31 2.99 -18.92
C SER A 378 7.64 1.48 -18.82
N LEU A 379 7.05 0.77 -17.86
CA LEU A 379 7.18 -0.69 -17.79
C LEU A 379 6.55 -1.37 -19.02
N PRO A 380 6.97 -2.60 -19.38
CA PRO A 380 6.34 -3.36 -20.46
C PRO A 380 4.82 -3.46 -20.28
N GLU A 381 4.08 -3.38 -21.39
CA GLU A 381 2.60 -3.36 -21.37
C GLU A 381 2.02 -4.54 -20.58
N GLU A 382 2.58 -5.74 -20.75
CA GLU A 382 2.20 -6.94 -19.98
C GLU A 382 2.22 -6.71 -18.46
N LYS A 383 3.28 -6.08 -17.94
CA LYS A 383 3.46 -5.84 -16.51
C LYS A 383 2.53 -4.75 -15.98
N THR A 384 2.35 -3.68 -16.75
CA THR A 384 1.38 -2.64 -16.39
C THR A 384 -0.06 -3.18 -16.40
N LYS A 385 -0.39 -4.05 -17.37
CA LYS A 385 -1.69 -4.71 -17.48
C LYS A 385 -1.95 -5.63 -16.30
N GLU A 386 -1.00 -6.53 -15.97
CA GLU A 386 -1.07 -7.40 -14.79
C GLU A 386 -1.31 -6.59 -13.50
N MET A 387 -0.59 -5.48 -13.33
CA MET A 387 -0.75 -4.59 -12.17
C MET A 387 -2.16 -3.99 -12.09
N ILE A 388 -2.66 -3.38 -13.18
CA ILE A 388 -3.99 -2.76 -13.17
C ILE A 388 -5.09 -3.82 -13.03
N GLU A 389 -4.97 -4.96 -13.70
CA GLU A 389 -5.89 -6.10 -13.55
C GLU A 389 -5.98 -6.56 -12.09
N ALA A 390 -4.85 -6.67 -11.40
CA ALA A 390 -4.80 -7.03 -9.98
C ALA A 390 -5.32 -5.92 -9.04
N LEU A 391 -5.38 -4.66 -9.46
CA LEU A 391 -6.01 -3.57 -8.69
C LEU A 391 -7.54 -3.56 -8.82
N ILE A 392 -8.07 -3.94 -9.98
CA ILE A 392 -9.51 -3.94 -10.27
C ILE A 392 -10.18 -5.30 -10.04
N THR A 393 -9.43 -6.33 -9.61
CA THR A 393 -9.98 -7.65 -9.32
C THR A 393 -10.45 -7.74 -7.86
N PRO A 394 -11.70 -8.14 -7.59
CA PRO A 394 -12.18 -8.39 -6.23
C PRO A 394 -11.42 -9.56 -5.61
N HIS A 395 -10.74 -9.34 -4.49
CA HIS A 395 -10.03 -10.39 -3.74
C HIS A 395 -10.57 -10.48 -2.31
N GLU A 396 -11.07 -11.65 -1.92
CA GLU A 396 -11.73 -11.87 -0.61
C GLU A 396 -10.77 -11.69 0.59
N ASN A 397 -9.46 -11.86 0.40
CA ASN A 397 -8.46 -11.90 1.48
C ASN A 397 -7.45 -10.74 1.46
N ARG A 398 -7.78 -9.63 0.79
CA ARG A 398 -6.88 -8.47 0.65
C ARG A 398 -7.44 -7.25 1.40
N SER A 399 -6.59 -6.54 2.15
CA SER A 399 -6.95 -5.23 2.68
C SER A 399 -7.16 -4.26 1.53
N LEU A 400 -8.43 -3.97 1.22
CA LEU A 400 -8.82 -3.11 0.08
C LEU A 400 -8.47 -1.63 0.27
N SER A 401 -8.11 -1.21 1.49
CA SER A 401 -7.80 0.19 1.81
C SER A 401 -6.66 0.74 0.96
N GLN A 402 -5.52 0.04 0.91
CA GLN A 402 -4.33 0.51 0.20
C GLN A 402 -4.49 0.43 -1.33
N THR A 403 -5.16 -0.59 -1.85
CA THR A 403 -5.47 -0.69 -3.29
C THR A 403 -6.41 0.40 -3.76
N ASN A 404 -7.43 0.70 -2.97
CA ASN A 404 -8.35 1.81 -3.25
C ASN A 404 -7.60 3.13 -3.28
N TRP A 405 -6.67 3.31 -2.34
CA TRP A 405 -5.84 4.51 -2.31
C TRP A 405 -4.95 4.64 -3.56
N ILE A 406 -4.32 3.56 -4.03
CA ILE A 406 -3.55 3.57 -5.30
C ILE A 406 -4.41 4.06 -6.47
N LEU A 407 -5.65 3.55 -6.60
CA LEU A 407 -6.60 3.98 -7.63
C LEU A 407 -6.96 5.47 -7.49
N VAL A 408 -7.18 5.94 -6.26
CA VAL A 408 -7.44 7.36 -5.98
C VAL A 408 -6.22 8.22 -6.34
N ARG A 409 -4.98 7.74 -6.13
CA ARG A 409 -3.77 8.50 -6.55
C ARG A 409 -3.65 8.62 -8.05
N ILE A 410 -3.95 7.56 -8.79
CA ILE A 410 -4.01 7.59 -10.26
C ILE A 410 -4.98 8.69 -10.76
N TRP A 411 -6.06 8.95 -10.01
CA TRP A 411 -7.08 9.96 -10.31
C TRP A 411 -6.78 11.38 -9.76
N LYS A 412 -5.94 11.50 -8.72
CA LYS A 412 -5.73 12.77 -7.99
C LYS A 412 -5.22 13.87 -8.91
N GLY A 413 -6.04 14.90 -9.13
CA GLY A 413 -5.80 16.01 -10.05
C GLY A 413 -6.82 16.14 -11.18
N CYS A 414 -7.57 15.06 -11.49
CA CYS A 414 -8.58 15.05 -12.55
C CYS A 414 -10.01 15.29 -12.04
N GLY A 415 -10.32 14.88 -10.81
CA GLY A 415 -11.66 15.00 -10.22
C GLY A 415 -12.08 16.44 -9.89
N PHE A 416 -13.38 16.65 -9.74
CA PHE A 416 -13.98 17.92 -9.38
C PHE A 416 -13.47 18.39 -8.02
N ARG A 417 -12.83 19.57 -8.01
CA ARG A 417 -12.12 20.15 -6.86
C ARG A 417 -11.19 19.14 -6.15
N PHE A 418 -10.55 18.24 -6.90
CA PHE A 418 -9.67 17.20 -6.38
C PHE A 418 -8.18 17.48 -6.64
N ARG A 419 -7.76 18.74 -6.44
CA ARG A 419 -6.40 19.24 -6.66
C ARG A 419 -5.67 19.68 -5.38
N PHE A 420 -6.28 19.42 -4.23
CA PHE A 420 -5.71 19.82 -2.96
C PHE A 420 -4.68 18.81 -2.44
N THR A 421 -3.62 19.32 -1.80
CA THR A 421 -2.65 18.51 -1.03
C THR A 421 -3.13 18.27 0.39
N HIS A 422 -3.64 19.32 1.02
CA HIS A 422 -4.30 19.33 2.32
C HIS A 422 -5.74 19.79 2.16
N LEU A 423 -6.65 19.35 3.04
CA LEU A 423 -8.01 19.86 3.04
C LEU A 423 -7.99 21.39 3.21
N PRO A 424 -8.68 22.17 2.36
CA PRO A 424 -8.55 23.64 2.31
C PRO A 424 -8.88 24.37 3.63
N HIS A 425 -9.72 23.77 4.46
CA HIS A 425 -10.16 24.33 5.74
C HIS A 425 -9.30 23.86 6.94
N LEU A 426 -8.36 22.94 6.74
CA LEU A 426 -7.50 22.44 7.80
C LEU A 426 -6.13 23.13 7.75
N VAL A 427 -5.69 23.59 8.92
CA VAL A 427 -4.28 23.96 9.12
C VAL A 427 -3.46 22.67 9.08
N PRO A 428 -2.40 22.58 8.27
CA PRO A 428 -1.55 21.40 8.22
C PRO A 428 -1.09 20.99 9.63
N SER A 429 -1.50 19.82 10.10
CA SER A 429 -0.97 19.26 11.35
C SER A 429 0.50 18.92 11.14
N LYS A 430 1.36 19.47 12.00
CA LYS A 430 2.83 19.34 11.91
C LYS A 430 3.35 17.93 12.21
N VAL A 431 2.49 17.02 12.67
CA VAL A 431 2.90 15.69 13.16
C VAL A 431 2.42 14.60 12.21
N GLN A 432 3.26 14.25 11.24
CA GLN A 432 3.12 12.99 10.50
C GLN A 432 4.49 12.31 10.46
N THR A 433 4.64 11.24 11.25
CA THR A 433 5.91 10.52 11.44
C THR A 433 6.06 9.29 10.53
N ALA A 434 5.00 8.89 9.80
CA ALA A 434 5.02 7.71 8.94
C ALA A 434 5.27 8.07 7.47
N GLN A 435 6.08 7.25 6.77
CA GLN A 435 6.43 7.42 5.35
C GLN A 435 5.21 7.57 4.43
N PHE A 436 4.15 6.79 4.68
CA PHE A 436 2.90 6.87 3.94
C PHE A 436 2.20 8.24 4.11
N GLY A 437 2.32 8.87 5.29
CA GLY A 437 1.83 10.23 5.54
C GLY A 437 2.46 11.23 4.58
N PHE A 438 3.80 11.23 4.47
CA PHE A 438 4.53 12.10 3.54
C PHE A 438 4.20 11.82 2.06
N ALA A 439 4.06 10.55 1.67
CA ALA A 439 3.65 10.18 0.32
C ALA A 439 2.22 10.65 0.02
N SER A 440 1.31 10.59 1.01
CA SER A 440 -0.08 11.02 0.85
C SER A 440 -0.23 12.53 0.61
N LEU A 441 0.70 13.32 1.13
CA LEU A 441 0.73 14.78 1.01
C LEU A 441 1.40 15.28 -0.29
N GLN A 442 1.86 14.38 -1.16
CA GLN A 442 2.38 14.78 -2.46
C GLN A 442 1.34 15.55 -3.29
N LYS A 443 1.83 16.51 -4.09
CA LYS A 443 1.04 17.29 -5.04
C LYS A 443 0.25 16.37 -5.97
N PRO A 444 -0.93 16.78 -6.46
CA PRO A 444 -1.68 16.00 -7.44
C PRO A 444 -0.80 15.64 -8.64
N LEU A 445 -0.80 14.35 -8.99
CA LEU A 445 -0.02 13.80 -10.09
C LEU A 445 -0.85 12.67 -10.74
N PRO A 446 -1.83 13.03 -11.59
CA PRO A 446 -2.70 12.04 -12.20
C PRO A 446 -1.93 11.24 -13.27
N SER A 447 -2.16 9.93 -13.31
CA SER A 447 -1.61 9.05 -14.35
C SER A 447 -2.65 8.80 -15.45
N TYR A 448 -2.52 9.50 -16.58
CA TYR A 448 -3.41 9.28 -17.72
C TYR A 448 -3.20 7.92 -18.37
N VAL A 449 -1.97 7.41 -18.37
CA VAL A 449 -1.62 6.08 -18.90
C VAL A 449 -2.40 4.99 -18.17
N PHE A 450 -2.41 5.01 -16.83
CA PHE A 450 -3.15 4.02 -16.05
C PHE A 450 -4.67 4.24 -16.09
N GLN A 451 -5.13 5.49 -16.18
CA GLN A 451 -6.56 5.77 -16.40
C GLN A 451 -7.07 5.15 -17.71
N ASP A 452 -6.31 5.27 -18.80
CA ASP A 452 -6.68 4.71 -20.10
C ASP A 452 -6.56 3.16 -20.10
N LEU A 453 -5.61 2.60 -19.38
CA LEU A 453 -5.49 1.15 -19.20
C LEU A 453 -6.67 0.58 -18.40
N ILE A 454 -7.09 1.26 -17.32
CA ILE A 454 -8.32 0.91 -16.57
C ILE A 454 -9.53 0.92 -17.50
N ARG A 455 -9.67 1.96 -18.36
CA ARG A 455 -10.74 2.02 -19.37
C ARG A 455 -10.72 0.81 -20.30
N LYS A 456 -9.57 0.49 -20.88
CA LYS A 456 -9.43 -0.67 -21.78
C LYS A 456 -9.85 -1.97 -21.09
N LEU A 457 -9.39 -2.21 -19.86
CA LEU A 457 -9.66 -3.46 -19.14
C LEU A 457 -11.13 -3.63 -18.74
N LEU A 458 -11.79 -2.54 -18.31
CA LEU A 458 -13.20 -2.58 -17.94
C LEU A 458 -14.13 -2.75 -19.15
N LEU A 459 -13.76 -2.21 -20.31
CA LEU A 459 -14.52 -2.40 -21.56
C LEU A 459 -14.30 -3.77 -22.20
N GLN A 460 -13.13 -4.39 -21.98
CA GLN A 460 -12.81 -5.73 -22.51
C GLN A 460 -13.59 -6.85 -21.82
N ASP A 461 -13.90 -6.69 -20.52
CA ASP A 461 -14.56 -7.73 -19.72
C ASP A 461 -15.67 -7.12 -18.86
N GLY A 462 -16.89 -7.16 -19.39
CA GLY A 462 -18.07 -6.65 -18.72
C GLY A 462 -18.41 -7.37 -17.41
N GLU A 463 -18.06 -8.66 -17.26
CA GLU A 463 -18.28 -9.40 -16.01
C GLU A 463 -17.33 -8.91 -14.92
N ARG A 464 -16.04 -8.74 -15.24
CA ARG A 464 -15.05 -8.16 -14.31
C ARG A 464 -15.44 -6.75 -13.90
N ALA A 465 -15.82 -5.90 -14.86
CA ALA A 465 -16.26 -4.54 -14.57
C ALA A 465 -17.47 -4.52 -13.63
N THR A 466 -18.44 -5.38 -13.89
CA THR A 466 -19.64 -5.51 -13.06
C THR A 466 -19.30 -5.96 -11.64
N LYS A 467 -18.46 -6.99 -11.47
CA LYS A 467 -18.03 -7.48 -10.13
C LYS A 467 -17.23 -6.43 -9.36
N PHE A 468 -16.34 -5.70 -10.03
CA PHE A 468 -15.54 -4.64 -9.44
C PHE A 468 -16.42 -3.47 -8.94
N LEU A 469 -17.34 -3.01 -9.77
CA LEU A 469 -18.26 -1.92 -9.39
C LEU A 469 -19.25 -2.35 -8.32
N ASP A 470 -19.73 -3.59 -8.38
CA ASP A 470 -20.58 -4.15 -7.33
C ASP A 470 -19.85 -4.19 -5.98
N MET A 471 -18.58 -4.60 -5.96
CA MET A 471 -17.70 -4.55 -4.78
C MET A 471 -17.56 -3.12 -4.24
N ILE A 472 -17.23 -2.15 -5.10
CA ILE A 472 -17.06 -0.74 -4.69
C ILE A 472 -18.35 -0.17 -4.11
N LEU A 473 -19.49 -0.38 -4.77
CA LEU A 473 -20.79 0.12 -4.32
C LEU A 473 -21.22 -0.55 -3.00
N ASN A 474 -20.94 -1.85 -2.83
CA ASN A 474 -21.17 -2.56 -1.57
C ASN A 474 -20.32 -1.97 -0.44
N GLN A 475 -19.03 -1.79 -0.69
CA GLN A 475 -18.09 -1.26 0.29
C GLN A 475 -18.41 0.19 0.66
N LEU A 476 -18.87 1.00 -0.31
CA LEU A 476 -19.28 2.39 -0.07
C LEU A 476 -20.51 2.44 0.83
N ASN A 477 -21.53 1.65 0.50
CA ASN A 477 -22.75 1.62 1.31
C ASN A 477 -22.48 1.14 2.74
N TRP A 478 -21.65 0.11 2.90
CA TRP A 478 -21.25 -0.39 4.22
C TRP A 478 -20.44 0.65 5.01
N SER A 479 -19.34 1.17 4.45
CA SER A 479 -18.47 2.12 5.14
C SER A 479 -19.18 3.42 5.52
N PHE A 480 -20.08 3.90 4.67
CA PHE A 480 -20.90 5.07 4.98
C PHE A 480 -21.95 4.79 6.07
N SER A 481 -22.57 3.60 6.06
CA SER A 481 -23.53 3.21 7.10
C SER A 481 -22.85 3.09 8.47
N GLU A 482 -21.68 2.45 8.54
CA GLU A 482 -20.86 2.37 9.76
C GLU A 482 -20.42 3.75 10.23
N PHE A 483 -20.00 4.62 9.31
CA PHE A 483 -19.67 6.01 9.63
C PHE A 483 -20.86 6.74 10.30
N ILE A 484 -22.06 6.67 9.72
CA ILE A 484 -23.24 7.31 10.30
C ILE A 484 -23.60 6.70 11.67
N GLY A 485 -23.50 5.38 11.85
CA GLY A 485 -23.73 4.73 13.14
C GLY A 485 -22.77 5.24 14.22
N LEU A 486 -21.46 5.30 13.91
CA LEU A 486 -20.45 5.83 14.82
C LEU A 486 -20.66 7.32 15.12
N MET A 487 -21.06 8.12 14.13
CA MET A 487 -21.39 9.52 14.37
C MET A 487 -22.59 9.70 15.31
N GLN A 488 -23.61 8.83 15.21
CA GLN A 488 -24.76 8.85 16.11
C GLN A 488 -24.34 8.53 17.54
N GLU A 489 -23.50 7.52 17.75
CA GLU A 489 -22.95 7.20 19.07
C GLU A 489 -22.16 8.38 19.65
N ILE A 490 -21.32 9.02 18.83
CA ILE A 490 -20.53 10.19 19.24
C ILE A 490 -21.46 11.35 19.62
N GLN A 491 -22.47 11.65 18.80
CA GLN A 491 -23.43 12.72 19.10
C GLN A 491 -24.21 12.46 20.40
N GLN A 492 -24.65 11.22 20.64
CA GLN A 492 -25.34 10.85 21.87
C GLN A 492 -24.46 11.07 23.10
N LYS A 493 -23.18 10.67 23.01
CA LYS A 493 -22.21 10.87 24.10
C LYS A 493 -21.90 12.34 24.35
N VAL A 494 -21.76 13.15 23.30
CA VAL A 494 -21.47 14.60 23.43
C VAL A 494 -22.68 15.38 23.95
N THR A 495 -23.90 14.94 23.65
CA THR A 495 -25.13 15.58 24.12
C THR A 495 -25.52 15.15 25.53
N SER A 496 -24.92 14.08 26.06
CA SER A 496 -25.15 13.63 27.44
C SER A 496 -24.61 14.66 28.45
N PRO A 497 -25.35 14.97 29.53
CA PRO A 497 -24.90 15.89 30.58
C PRO A 497 -23.76 15.33 31.45
N GLU A 498 -23.45 14.03 31.33
CA GLU A 498 -22.31 13.40 32.00
C GLU A 498 -21.01 13.67 31.23
N LEU A 499 -19.90 13.93 31.93
CA LEU A 499 -18.56 14.09 31.35
C LEU A 499 -18.05 12.75 30.78
N VAL A 500 -18.57 12.35 29.62
CA VAL A 500 -18.16 11.12 28.94
C VAL A 500 -16.92 11.40 28.10
N ILE A 501 -15.81 10.77 28.48
CA ILE A 501 -14.57 10.81 27.70
C ILE A 501 -14.79 10.03 26.40
N LEU A 502 -14.65 10.69 25.25
CA LEU A 502 -14.68 10.03 23.96
C LEU A 502 -13.42 9.15 23.78
N GLU A 503 -13.63 7.89 23.44
CA GLU A 503 -12.52 6.97 23.22
C GLU A 503 -11.79 7.31 21.92
N SER A 504 -10.48 7.62 22.00
CA SER A 504 -9.65 7.98 20.84
C SER A 504 -9.71 6.94 19.72
N ARG A 505 -9.88 5.65 20.08
CA ARG A 505 -10.05 4.56 19.11
C ARG A 505 -11.33 4.70 18.30
N GLN A 506 -12.47 4.97 18.93
CA GLN A 506 -13.75 5.15 18.23
C GLN A 506 -13.69 6.33 17.25
N LEU A 507 -13.07 7.45 17.65
CA LEU A 507 -12.90 8.61 16.78
C LEU A 507 -12.04 8.28 15.55
N LYS A 508 -10.93 7.55 15.73
CA LYS A 508 -10.08 7.10 14.61
C LYS A 508 -10.82 6.17 13.65
N ILE A 509 -11.62 5.23 14.16
CA ILE A 509 -12.42 4.34 13.32
C ILE A 509 -13.46 5.14 12.53
N CYS A 510 -14.15 6.09 13.18
CA CYS A 510 -15.12 6.96 12.53
C CYS A 510 -14.48 7.79 11.38
N ALA A 511 -13.33 8.42 11.65
CA ALA A 511 -12.56 9.13 10.62
C ALA A 511 -12.14 8.20 9.46
N THR A 512 -11.69 6.98 9.79
CA THR A 512 -11.27 5.99 8.77
C THR A 512 -12.46 5.56 7.89
N CYS A 513 -13.65 5.32 8.47
CA CYS A 513 -14.85 4.99 7.70
C CYS A 513 -15.25 6.13 6.73
N PHE A 514 -15.15 7.38 7.19
CA PHE A 514 -15.36 8.55 6.33
C PHE A 514 -14.35 8.63 5.18
N GLU A 515 -13.07 8.45 5.48
CA GLU A 515 -12.00 8.47 4.47
C GLU A 515 -12.18 7.36 3.43
N ILE A 516 -12.57 6.15 3.85
CA ILE A 516 -12.89 5.03 2.94
C ILE A 516 -14.07 5.40 2.03
N ALA A 517 -15.16 5.95 2.58
CA ALA A 517 -16.32 6.34 1.80
C ALA A 517 -15.96 7.39 0.73
N VAL A 518 -15.22 8.43 1.10
CA VAL A 518 -14.72 9.44 0.16
C VAL A 518 -13.80 8.81 -0.89
N CYS A 519 -12.87 7.93 -0.50
CA CYS A 519 -11.98 7.25 -1.44
C CYS A 519 -12.77 6.46 -2.49
N LEU A 520 -13.77 5.68 -2.07
CA LEU A 520 -14.61 4.90 -2.98
C LEU A 520 -15.42 5.81 -3.91
N MET A 521 -15.96 6.92 -3.41
CA MET A 521 -16.62 7.91 -4.26
C MET A 521 -15.67 8.51 -5.30
N ARG A 522 -14.40 8.77 -4.96
CA ARG A 522 -13.40 9.27 -5.92
C ARG A 522 -13.03 8.22 -6.97
N ILE A 523 -13.04 6.93 -6.63
CA ILE A 523 -12.88 5.85 -7.62
C ILE A 523 -14.09 5.82 -8.55
N ILE A 524 -15.32 5.92 -8.01
CA ILE A 524 -16.54 5.98 -8.83
C ILE A 524 -16.50 7.20 -9.76
N GLU A 525 -16.11 8.37 -9.27
CA GLU A 525 -15.93 9.59 -10.06
C GLU A 525 -14.97 9.35 -11.25
N MET A 526 -13.84 8.69 -11.02
CA MET A 526 -12.92 8.28 -12.09
C MET A 526 -13.60 7.37 -13.11
N ILE A 527 -14.30 6.31 -12.67
CA ILE A 527 -14.93 5.36 -13.59
C ILE A 527 -16.05 6.01 -14.39
N VAL A 528 -16.92 6.80 -13.77
CA VAL A 528 -18.00 7.52 -14.46
C VAL A 528 -17.42 8.52 -15.48
N THR A 529 -16.25 9.08 -15.22
CA THR A 529 -15.56 10.00 -16.14
C THR A 529 -14.85 9.30 -17.29
N LYS A 530 -14.11 8.23 -16.98
CA LYS A 530 -13.24 7.53 -17.96
C LYS A 530 -13.90 6.36 -18.64
N VAL A 531 -14.95 5.78 -18.08
CA VAL A 531 -15.64 4.61 -18.62
C VAL A 531 -17.16 4.75 -18.44
N PRO A 532 -17.78 5.88 -18.89
CA PRO A 532 -19.21 6.10 -18.72
C PRO A 532 -20.09 4.98 -19.28
N GLU A 533 -19.60 4.24 -20.28
CA GLU A 533 -20.30 3.14 -20.93
C GLU A 533 -20.77 2.06 -19.95
N VAL A 534 -20.00 1.77 -18.89
CA VAL A 534 -20.38 0.73 -17.91
C VAL A 534 -21.65 1.09 -17.13
N PHE A 535 -22.01 2.38 -17.07
CA PHE A 535 -23.23 2.87 -16.42
C PHE A 535 -24.32 3.31 -17.41
N LEU A 536 -23.93 3.75 -18.60
CA LEU A 536 -24.82 4.49 -19.51
C LEU A 536 -25.10 3.76 -20.83
N ASP A 537 -24.45 2.64 -21.14
CA ASP A 537 -24.72 1.88 -22.36
C ASP A 537 -25.96 0.98 -22.18
N PRO A 538 -27.08 1.26 -22.89
CA PRO A 538 -28.29 0.45 -22.78
C PRO A 538 -28.12 -0.97 -23.37
N ALA A 539 -27.08 -1.23 -24.16
CA ALA A 539 -26.80 -2.57 -24.68
C ALA A 539 -26.26 -3.52 -23.61
N LEU A 540 -25.71 -2.98 -22.52
CA LEU A 540 -25.16 -3.75 -21.40
C LEU A 540 -26.24 -4.01 -20.35
N SER A 541 -26.54 -5.29 -20.10
CA SER A 541 -27.56 -5.70 -19.15
C SER A 541 -27.28 -5.28 -17.70
N SER A 542 -26.01 -5.06 -17.33
CA SER A 542 -25.61 -4.62 -16.00
C SER A 542 -25.62 -3.11 -15.80
N SER A 543 -25.63 -2.31 -16.88
CA SER A 543 -25.49 -0.84 -16.78
C SER A 543 -26.67 -0.19 -16.09
N GLU A 544 -27.90 -0.62 -16.39
CA GLU A 544 -29.11 -0.13 -15.72
C GLU A 544 -29.08 -0.42 -14.21
N LEU A 545 -28.68 -1.64 -13.84
CA LEU A 545 -28.61 -2.07 -12.43
C LEU A 545 -27.56 -1.28 -11.66
N LEU A 546 -26.35 -1.12 -12.23
CA LEU A 546 -25.25 -0.36 -11.62
C LEU A 546 -25.61 1.12 -11.49
N LEU A 547 -26.28 1.70 -12.49
CA LEU A 547 -26.71 3.10 -12.45
C LEU A 547 -27.78 3.34 -11.38
N LYS A 548 -28.84 2.50 -11.33
CA LYS A 548 -29.88 2.58 -10.29
C LYS A 548 -29.26 2.49 -8.91
N ARG A 549 -28.34 1.55 -8.72
CA ARG A 549 -27.65 1.33 -7.44
C ARG A 549 -26.73 2.49 -7.05
N LEU A 550 -25.97 3.03 -8.00
CA LEU A 550 -25.14 4.21 -7.78
C LEU A 550 -26.00 5.39 -7.32
N ILE A 551 -27.07 5.70 -8.05
CA ILE A 551 -27.96 6.82 -7.72
C ILE A 551 -28.58 6.65 -6.33
N GLN A 552 -29.06 5.45 -5.98
CA GLN A 552 -29.59 5.17 -4.64
C GLN A 552 -28.57 5.47 -3.54
N VAL A 553 -27.32 5.01 -3.70
CA VAL A 553 -26.25 5.26 -2.72
C VAL A 553 -25.93 6.75 -2.64
N LEU A 554 -25.86 7.46 -3.78
CA LEU A 554 -25.62 8.90 -3.80
C LEU A 554 -26.74 9.68 -3.08
N CYS A 555 -28.01 9.34 -3.33
CA CYS A 555 -29.16 9.95 -2.67
C CYS A 555 -29.16 9.67 -1.15
N GLN A 556 -28.80 8.46 -0.72
CA GLN A 556 -28.67 8.13 0.70
C GLN A 556 -27.58 8.96 1.38
N ILE A 557 -26.42 9.09 0.75
CA ILE A 557 -25.32 9.92 1.24
C ILE A 557 -25.76 11.39 1.32
N LEU A 558 -26.33 11.91 0.22
CA LEU A 558 -26.79 13.29 0.11
C LEU A 558 -27.78 13.64 1.23
N ASN A 559 -28.77 12.79 1.48
CA ASN A 559 -29.74 13.03 2.56
C ASN A 559 -29.12 13.08 3.95
N ARG A 560 -28.18 12.19 4.23
CA ARG A 560 -27.58 12.09 5.57
C ARG A 560 -26.64 13.26 5.86
N ILE A 561 -25.93 13.76 4.85
CA ILE A 561 -25.03 14.90 5.03
C ILE A 561 -25.74 16.26 4.94
N THR A 562 -26.90 16.35 4.28
CA THR A 562 -27.65 17.63 4.09
C THR A 562 -28.86 17.78 5.01
N ALA A 563 -29.12 16.82 5.90
CA ALA A 563 -30.20 16.94 6.87
C ALA A 563 -29.98 18.15 7.79
N ARG A 564 -30.93 19.11 7.80
CA ARG A 564 -30.89 20.28 8.68
C ARG A 564 -30.86 19.85 10.14
N ASN A 565 -29.94 20.41 10.94
CA ASN A 565 -29.70 19.97 12.33
C ASN A 565 -29.40 18.45 12.43
N GLY A 566 -28.90 17.88 11.34
CA GLY A 566 -28.58 16.46 11.27
C GLY A 566 -27.34 16.10 12.07
N ILE A 567 -27.15 14.80 12.27
CA ILE A 567 -26.00 14.23 12.99
C ILE A 567 -24.68 14.73 12.38
N PHE A 568 -24.61 14.83 11.04
CA PHE A 568 -23.41 15.27 10.35
C PHE A 568 -23.05 16.74 10.65
N GLU A 569 -24.02 17.64 10.52
CA GLU A 569 -23.84 19.06 10.84
C GLU A 569 -23.48 19.28 12.30
N GLY A 570 -24.14 18.56 13.22
CA GLY A 570 -23.89 18.64 14.66
C GLY A 570 -22.46 18.26 15.02
N VAL A 571 -21.97 17.10 14.56
CA VAL A 571 -20.61 16.62 14.90
C VAL A 571 -19.51 17.45 14.24
N VAL A 572 -19.67 17.83 12.96
CA VAL A 572 -18.66 18.65 12.25
C VAL A 572 -18.53 20.04 12.90
N SER A 573 -19.63 20.63 13.35
CA SER A 573 -19.63 21.95 13.99
C SER A 573 -18.94 21.96 15.36
N LEU A 574 -18.79 20.79 16.01
CA LEU A 574 -18.17 20.67 17.33
C LEU A 574 -16.64 20.61 17.29
N PHE A 575 -16.02 20.52 16.10
CA PHE A 575 -14.56 20.44 15.92
C PHE A 575 -13.88 19.45 16.87
N ILE A 576 -14.45 18.24 16.99
CA ILE A 576 -13.96 17.20 17.90
C ILE A 576 -12.52 16.82 17.53
N GLN A 577 -11.61 16.92 18.51
CA GLN A 577 -10.23 16.48 18.35
C GLN A 577 -10.19 14.97 18.02
N GLY A 578 -9.64 14.62 16.86
CA GLY A 578 -9.63 13.25 16.33
C GLY A 578 -10.51 13.04 15.09
N LEU A 579 -11.36 14.01 14.71
CA LEU A 579 -12.14 14.01 13.48
C LEU A 579 -11.85 15.17 12.51
N PRO A 580 -10.64 15.77 12.44
CA PRO A 580 -10.41 16.97 11.62
C PRO A 580 -10.67 16.72 10.12
N ASN A 581 -10.42 15.51 9.63
CA ASN A 581 -10.62 15.17 8.22
C ASN A 581 -12.11 15.02 7.83
N VAL A 582 -13.01 14.86 8.80
CA VAL A 582 -14.45 14.72 8.57
C VAL A 582 -15.06 16.09 8.34
N SER A 583 -15.38 16.38 7.08
CA SER A 583 -15.82 17.70 6.63
C SER A 583 -16.71 17.62 5.39
N TYR A 584 -17.44 18.70 5.09
CA TYR A 584 -18.31 18.75 3.90
C TYR A 584 -17.50 18.69 2.61
N PHE A 585 -16.38 19.41 2.54
CA PHE A 585 -15.60 19.58 1.31
C PHE A 585 -15.23 18.28 0.55
N PRO A 586 -14.60 17.25 1.16
CA PRO A 586 -14.14 16.07 0.43
C PRO A 586 -15.29 15.20 -0.10
N ILE A 587 -16.36 15.04 0.68
CA ILE A 587 -17.53 14.25 0.29
C ILE A 587 -18.41 14.99 -0.73
N ALA A 588 -18.58 16.30 -0.54
CA ALA A 588 -19.29 17.17 -1.47
C ALA A 588 -18.60 17.22 -2.84
N GLY A 589 -17.28 17.40 -2.87
CA GLY A 589 -16.52 17.43 -4.10
C GLY A 589 -16.65 16.13 -4.91
N ALA A 590 -16.60 14.97 -4.26
CA ALA A 590 -16.79 13.69 -4.94
C ALA A 590 -18.22 13.51 -5.45
N MET A 591 -19.22 13.85 -4.62
CA MET A 591 -20.65 13.79 -4.98
C MET A 591 -20.96 14.64 -6.21
N ILE A 592 -20.57 15.91 -6.18
CA ILE A 592 -20.84 16.87 -7.26
C ILE A 592 -20.09 16.46 -8.53
N GLY A 593 -18.85 15.98 -8.42
CA GLY A 593 -18.09 15.48 -9.57
C GLY A 593 -18.77 14.32 -10.29
N ILE A 594 -19.30 13.34 -9.54
CA ILE A 594 -20.06 12.23 -10.10
C ILE A 594 -21.32 12.73 -10.82
N LEU A 595 -22.08 13.63 -10.18
CA LEU A 595 -23.33 14.17 -10.73
C LEU A 595 -23.09 15.03 -11.99
N ILE A 596 -22.07 15.90 -12.00
CA ILE A 596 -21.68 16.67 -13.19
C ILE A 596 -21.41 15.72 -14.36
N GLN A 597 -20.66 14.64 -14.11
CA GLN A 597 -20.33 13.70 -15.17
C GLN A 597 -21.54 12.94 -15.70
N LEU A 598 -22.44 12.48 -14.82
CA LEU A 598 -23.65 11.75 -15.21
C LEU A 598 -24.72 12.63 -15.86
N VAL A 599 -24.89 13.88 -15.40
CA VAL A 599 -26.02 14.75 -15.79
C VAL A 599 -25.63 15.77 -16.83
N ILE A 600 -24.44 16.36 -16.73
CA ILE A 600 -24.03 17.48 -17.60
C ILE A 600 -23.16 17.00 -18.76
N LYS A 601 -22.19 16.13 -18.49
CA LYS A 601 -21.21 15.68 -19.49
C LYS A 601 -21.63 14.42 -20.28
N SER A 602 -22.76 13.80 -19.95
CA SER A 602 -23.29 12.63 -20.67
C SER A 602 -24.07 13.00 -21.95
N ARG A 603 -24.37 12.01 -22.80
CA ARG A 603 -25.19 12.20 -24.02
C ARG A 603 -26.66 12.44 -23.66
N THR A 604 -27.40 13.17 -24.49
CA THR A 604 -28.80 13.57 -24.22
C THR A 604 -29.73 12.42 -23.82
N GLU A 605 -29.64 11.26 -24.49
CA GLU A 605 -30.44 10.07 -24.15
C GLU A 605 -30.08 9.51 -22.77
N SER A 606 -28.78 9.43 -22.47
CA SER A 606 -28.27 9.00 -21.16
C SER A 606 -28.64 9.99 -20.04
N LYS A 607 -28.69 11.30 -20.34
CA LYS A 607 -29.14 12.32 -19.37
C LYS A 607 -30.56 12.05 -18.89
N GLN A 608 -31.47 11.72 -19.80
CA GLN A 608 -32.86 11.42 -19.44
C GLN A 608 -32.96 10.14 -18.59
N ALA A 609 -32.16 9.12 -18.90
CA ALA A 609 -32.10 7.90 -18.10
C ALA A 609 -31.61 8.18 -16.67
N VAL A 610 -30.49 8.91 -16.51
CA VAL A 610 -29.96 9.32 -15.19
C VAL A 610 -30.99 10.15 -14.43
N LEU A 611 -31.59 11.14 -15.09
CA LEU A 611 -32.59 12.03 -14.51
C LEU A 611 -33.82 11.26 -14.01
N ARG A 612 -34.29 10.27 -14.79
CA ARG A 612 -35.40 9.40 -14.40
C ARG A 612 -35.13 8.72 -13.07
N TYR A 613 -33.96 8.09 -12.91
CA TYR A 613 -33.63 7.41 -11.65
C TYR A 613 -33.36 8.38 -10.51
N LEU A 614 -32.73 9.53 -10.78
CA LEU A 614 -32.40 10.53 -9.76
C LEU A 614 -33.65 11.19 -9.19
N ILE A 615 -34.58 11.65 -10.03
CA ILE A 615 -35.82 12.32 -9.58
C ILE A 615 -36.85 11.33 -9.04
N SER A 616 -36.90 10.10 -9.58
CA SER A 616 -37.78 9.06 -9.05
C SER A 616 -37.35 8.53 -7.68
N ASP A 617 -36.10 8.77 -7.27
CA ASP A 617 -35.62 8.35 -5.96
C ASP A 617 -36.24 9.26 -4.88
N PRO A 618 -36.98 8.71 -3.89
CA PRO A 618 -37.65 9.51 -2.87
C PRO A 618 -36.67 10.27 -1.97
N GLY A 619 -35.40 9.87 -1.97
CA GLY A 619 -34.32 10.53 -1.28
C GLY A 619 -33.77 11.76 -2.01
N PHE A 620 -34.12 12.02 -3.26
CA PHE A 620 -33.53 13.15 -3.96
C PHE A 620 -34.33 14.44 -3.75
N LYS A 621 -33.63 15.53 -3.39
CA LYS A 621 -34.19 16.89 -3.32
C LYS A 621 -33.19 17.87 -3.89
N VAL A 622 -33.62 18.74 -4.81
CA VAL A 622 -32.73 19.73 -5.44
C VAL A 622 -32.14 20.69 -4.39
N HIS A 623 -32.93 21.07 -3.39
CA HIS A 623 -32.47 21.92 -2.28
C HIS A 623 -31.30 21.33 -1.48
N SER A 624 -31.22 20.00 -1.36
CA SER A 624 -30.09 19.34 -0.69
C SER A 624 -28.78 19.57 -1.45
N LEU A 625 -28.83 19.52 -2.78
CA LEU A 625 -27.68 19.81 -3.63
C LEU A 625 -27.25 21.28 -3.51
N GLU A 626 -28.19 22.22 -3.52
CA GLU A 626 -27.90 23.65 -3.33
C GLU A 626 -27.22 23.94 -1.98
N TYR A 627 -27.72 23.32 -0.91
CA TYR A 627 -27.11 23.42 0.42
C TYR A 627 -25.66 22.94 0.40
N LEU A 628 -25.40 21.79 -0.25
CA LEU A 628 -24.08 21.20 -0.36
C LEU A 628 -23.11 22.10 -1.17
N VAL A 629 -23.58 22.67 -2.28
CA VAL A 629 -22.84 23.65 -3.09
C VAL A 629 -22.53 24.92 -2.29
N GLY A 630 -23.48 25.39 -1.48
CA GLY A 630 -23.29 26.51 -0.57
C GLY A 630 -22.17 26.25 0.45
N LYS A 631 -22.16 25.08 1.10
CA LYS A 631 -21.09 24.68 2.04
C LYS A 631 -19.72 24.56 1.37
N LEU A 632 -19.67 24.03 0.15
CA LEU A 632 -18.42 23.92 -0.62
C LEU A 632 -17.80 25.29 -0.94
N SER A 633 -18.65 26.32 -1.07
CA SER A 633 -18.23 27.70 -1.34
C SER A 633 -17.81 28.44 -0.07
N SER A 634 -18.36 28.09 1.10
CA SER A 634 -17.97 28.69 2.38
C SER A 634 -16.67 28.15 2.97
N ASP A 635 -16.34 26.88 2.67
CA ASP A 635 -15.14 26.21 3.21
C ASP A 635 -13.84 26.58 2.47
N THR A 636 -13.92 27.27 1.33
CA THR A 636 -12.76 27.75 0.56
C THR A 636 -12.36 29.16 0.98
N LYS A 637 -11.25 29.28 1.72
CA LYS A 637 -10.63 30.58 2.07
C LYS A 637 -9.79 31.20 0.94
N ASN A 638 -9.44 30.40 -0.08
CA ASN A 638 -8.64 30.83 -1.23
C ASN A 638 -9.41 30.55 -2.53
N ASP A 639 -9.82 31.61 -3.23
CA ASP A 639 -10.50 31.54 -4.55
C ASP A 639 -9.58 31.08 -5.70
N GLU A 640 -8.26 30.96 -5.47
CA GLU A 640 -7.26 30.66 -6.50
C GLU A 640 -7.29 29.20 -7.00
N ASP A 641 -7.94 28.27 -6.30
CA ASP A 641 -7.97 26.84 -6.62
C ASP A 641 -9.23 26.38 -7.40
N ILE A 642 -10.16 27.30 -7.74
CA ILE A 642 -11.41 26.96 -8.43
C ILE A 642 -11.26 27.22 -9.94
N LEU A 643 -11.40 26.17 -10.75
CA LEU A 643 -11.41 26.34 -12.20
C LEU A 643 -12.70 27.05 -12.67
N PRO A 644 -12.63 27.98 -13.64
CA PRO A 644 -13.82 28.63 -14.20
C PRO A 644 -14.85 27.62 -14.77
N GLU A 645 -14.34 26.53 -15.37
CA GLU A 645 -15.17 25.43 -15.87
C GLU A 645 -15.93 24.72 -14.73
N GLU A 646 -15.30 24.50 -13.57
CA GLU A 646 -15.95 23.85 -12.42
C GLU A 646 -17.09 24.70 -11.85
N LYS A 647 -16.96 26.03 -11.87
CA LYS A 647 -18.05 26.93 -11.49
C LYS A 647 -19.22 26.83 -12.47
N THR A 648 -18.92 26.85 -13.76
CA THR A 648 -19.91 26.74 -14.83
C THR A 648 -20.65 25.40 -14.78
N ASP A 649 -19.93 24.29 -14.61
CA ASP A 649 -20.51 22.94 -14.51
C ASP A 649 -21.50 22.83 -13.33
N VAL A 650 -21.21 23.46 -12.19
CA VAL A 650 -22.10 23.46 -11.01
C VAL A 650 -23.36 24.30 -11.25
N ASP A 651 -23.21 25.46 -11.87
CA ASP A 651 -24.33 26.32 -12.22
C ASP A 651 -25.26 25.64 -13.23
N ASP A 652 -24.69 24.98 -14.24
CA ASP A 652 -25.42 24.20 -15.24
C ASP A 652 -26.11 22.99 -14.61
N LEU A 653 -25.44 22.26 -13.71
CA LEU A 653 -26.04 21.14 -12.95
C LEU A 653 -27.26 21.60 -12.16
N THR A 654 -27.09 22.67 -11.38
CA THR A 654 -28.16 23.21 -10.53
C THR A 654 -29.34 23.69 -11.38
N LYS A 655 -29.07 24.41 -12.47
CA LYS A 655 -30.10 24.90 -13.39
C LYS A 655 -30.84 23.75 -14.08
N TYR A 656 -30.12 22.75 -14.57
CA TYR A 656 -30.72 21.60 -15.24
C TYR A 656 -31.63 20.80 -14.31
N LEU A 657 -31.20 20.54 -13.08
CA LEU A 657 -32.00 19.79 -12.11
C LEU A 657 -33.26 20.56 -11.68
N LYS A 658 -33.18 21.88 -11.48
CA LYS A 658 -34.35 22.73 -11.18
C LYS A 658 -35.38 22.72 -12.30
N LEU A 659 -34.93 22.81 -13.55
CA LEU A 659 -35.82 22.80 -14.71
C LEU A 659 -36.60 21.49 -14.83
N ASN A 660 -36.02 20.39 -14.33
CA ASN A 660 -36.58 19.06 -14.47
C ASN A 660 -37.20 18.50 -13.17
N GLU A 661 -37.17 19.23 -12.05
CA GLU A 661 -37.60 18.76 -10.72
C GLU A 661 -39.06 18.24 -10.71
N ASN A 662 -39.94 18.89 -11.48
CA ASN A 662 -41.36 18.52 -11.59
C ASN A 662 -41.66 17.60 -12.79
N THR A 663 -40.64 16.98 -13.39
CA THR A 663 -40.85 16.07 -14.52
C THR A 663 -41.48 14.78 -14.02
N GLU A 664 -42.76 14.57 -14.34
CA GLU A 664 -43.44 13.31 -14.06
C GLU A 664 -42.90 12.21 -14.98
N PHE A 665 -42.05 11.34 -14.43
CA PHE A 665 -41.76 10.07 -15.06
C PHE A 665 -42.89 9.11 -14.73
N THR A 666 -43.53 8.53 -15.75
CA THR A 666 -44.57 7.50 -15.55
C THR A 666 -43.99 6.33 -14.74
N GLN A 667 -44.25 6.33 -13.44
CA GLN A 667 -44.14 5.13 -12.61
C GLN A 667 -45.40 4.31 -12.87
N HIS A 668 -45.25 3.10 -13.39
CA HIS A 668 -46.35 2.15 -13.39
C HIS A 668 -46.71 1.89 -11.92
N HIS A 669 -47.87 2.39 -11.47
CA HIS A 669 -48.43 2.03 -10.17
C HIS A 669 -48.66 0.51 -10.14
N VAL A 670 -47.79 -0.21 -9.42
CA VAL A 670 -47.92 -1.64 -9.16
C VAL A 670 -48.82 -1.80 -7.93
N LYS A 671 -49.79 -2.73 -7.98
CA LYS A 671 -50.64 -3.04 -6.81
C LYS A 671 -49.78 -3.62 -5.67
N GLU A 672 -50.10 -3.31 -4.42
CA GLU A 672 -49.33 -3.77 -3.24
C GLU A 672 -49.11 -5.29 -3.21
N ASP A 673 -50.10 -6.07 -3.64
CA ASP A 673 -50.03 -7.54 -3.69
C ASP A 673 -49.02 -8.08 -4.73
N ASP A 674 -48.68 -7.28 -5.74
CA ASP A 674 -47.75 -7.65 -6.82
C ASP A 674 -46.33 -7.12 -6.57
N LEU A 675 -46.08 -6.42 -5.46
CA LEU A 675 -44.77 -5.88 -5.12
C LEU A 675 -43.80 -6.99 -4.75
N CYS A 676 -42.55 -6.87 -5.21
CA CYS A 676 -41.50 -7.78 -4.81
C CYS A 676 -41.21 -7.62 -3.32
N THR A 677 -41.32 -8.71 -2.57
CA THR A 677 -41.06 -8.76 -1.12
C THR A 677 -39.59 -8.54 -0.72
N ILE A 678 -38.67 -8.38 -1.67
CA ILE A 678 -37.26 -8.10 -1.42
C ILE A 678 -36.98 -6.60 -1.45
N CYS A 679 -37.49 -5.87 -2.44
CA CYS A 679 -37.29 -4.42 -2.54
C CYS A 679 -38.52 -3.58 -2.20
N TYR A 680 -39.70 -4.19 -2.04
CA TYR A 680 -41.00 -3.54 -1.81
C TYR A 680 -41.29 -2.38 -2.79
N SER A 681 -40.70 -2.40 -3.99
CA SER A 681 -40.72 -1.27 -4.92
C SER A 681 -41.05 -1.70 -6.36
N ASP A 682 -40.41 -2.74 -6.87
CA ASP A 682 -40.63 -3.22 -8.23
C ASP A 682 -41.63 -4.40 -8.24
N GLN A 683 -42.39 -4.58 -9.32
CA GLN A 683 -43.33 -5.70 -9.48
C GLN A 683 -42.61 -7.05 -9.56
N MET A 684 -43.19 -8.08 -8.92
CA MET A 684 -42.81 -9.48 -9.14
C MET A 684 -42.94 -9.80 -10.64
N SER A 685 -41.83 -10.16 -11.26
CA SER A 685 -41.72 -10.29 -12.71
C SER A 685 -41.00 -11.57 -13.14
N VAL A 686 -40.44 -12.32 -12.19
CA VAL A 686 -39.62 -13.50 -12.45
C VAL A 686 -39.90 -14.63 -11.46
N THR A 687 -39.65 -15.86 -11.91
CA THR A 687 -39.76 -17.10 -11.12
C THR A 687 -38.44 -17.86 -11.15
N PHE A 688 -38.01 -18.41 -10.01
CA PHE A 688 -36.73 -19.12 -9.86
C PHE A 688 -36.89 -20.63 -10.07
N VAL A 689 -36.00 -21.25 -10.83
CA VAL A 689 -36.02 -22.71 -11.08
C VAL A 689 -34.89 -23.39 -10.30
N PRO A 690 -35.16 -24.47 -9.51
CA PRO A 690 -36.41 -25.24 -9.46
C PRO A 690 -37.40 -24.84 -8.34
N CYS A 691 -37.04 -23.89 -7.47
CA CYS A 691 -37.78 -23.69 -6.21
C CYS A 691 -39.10 -22.90 -6.32
N GLY A 692 -39.43 -22.33 -7.50
CA GLY A 692 -40.71 -21.68 -7.78
C GLY A 692 -40.94 -20.32 -7.09
N HIS A 693 -39.98 -19.84 -6.29
CA HIS A 693 -40.11 -18.53 -5.64
C HIS A 693 -40.05 -17.38 -6.65
N GLN A 694 -40.70 -16.26 -6.33
CA GLN A 694 -40.83 -15.11 -7.21
C GLN A 694 -40.20 -13.85 -6.63
N SER A 695 -39.68 -12.98 -7.50
CA SER A 695 -39.23 -11.63 -7.15
C SER A 695 -39.33 -10.70 -8.35
N CYS A 696 -38.94 -9.43 -8.20
CA CYS A 696 -38.68 -8.58 -9.35
C CYS A 696 -37.37 -8.98 -10.04
N ARG A 697 -37.26 -8.65 -11.33
CA ARG A 697 -36.06 -8.90 -12.14
C ARG A 697 -34.80 -8.25 -11.54
N ASN A 698 -34.93 -7.05 -10.96
CA ASN A 698 -33.79 -6.31 -10.41
C ASN A 698 -33.17 -7.02 -9.20
N CYS A 699 -33.99 -7.44 -8.24
CA CYS A 699 -33.52 -8.16 -7.06
C CYS A 699 -32.83 -9.44 -7.44
N ILE A 700 -33.46 -10.29 -8.27
CA ILE A 700 -32.81 -11.56 -8.65
C ILE A 700 -31.52 -11.34 -9.43
N SER A 701 -31.47 -10.32 -10.30
CA SER A 701 -30.26 -10.05 -11.09
C SER A 701 -29.10 -9.67 -10.16
N HIS A 702 -29.37 -8.85 -9.14
CA HIS A 702 -28.39 -8.48 -8.10
C HIS A 702 -27.93 -9.69 -7.27
N GLN A 703 -28.86 -10.57 -6.88
CA GLN A 703 -28.50 -11.80 -6.19
C GLN A 703 -27.66 -12.71 -7.07
N MET A 704 -28.05 -12.90 -8.34
CA MET A 704 -27.30 -13.71 -9.30
C MET A 704 -25.90 -13.17 -9.62
N MET A 705 -25.64 -11.88 -9.37
CA MET A 705 -24.30 -11.27 -9.44
C MET A 705 -23.41 -11.64 -8.23
N SER A 706 -24.00 -11.92 -7.06
CA SER A 706 -23.27 -12.22 -5.82
C SER A 706 -23.32 -13.70 -5.43
N LYS A 707 -24.51 -14.30 -5.35
CA LYS A 707 -24.78 -15.68 -4.95
C LYS A 707 -25.85 -16.30 -5.85
N LYS A 708 -25.53 -17.45 -6.47
CA LYS A 708 -26.44 -18.18 -7.38
C LYS A 708 -27.48 -19.02 -6.63
N GLU A 709 -28.10 -18.45 -5.61
CA GLU A 709 -29.02 -19.13 -4.68
C GLU A 709 -30.28 -18.28 -4.43
N CYS A 710 -31.40 -18.95 -4.19
CA CYS A 710 -32.68 -18.32 -3.89
C CYS A 710 -32.68 -17.59 -2.54
N PHE A 711 -33.22 -16.37 -2.50
CA PHE A 711 -33.38 -15.55 -1.29
C PHE A 711 -34.10 -16.28 -0.16
N PHE A 712 -35.11 -17.07 -0.51
CA PHE A 712 -36.07 -17.61 0.43
C PHE A 712 -35.64 -18.97 0.96
N CYS A 713 -35.24 -19.87 0.07
CA CYS A 713 -34.95 -21.27 0.41
C CYS A 713 -33.47 -21.66 0.24
N LYS A 714 -32.61 -20.73 -0.18
CA LYS A 714 -31.17 -20.94 -0.44
C LYS A 714 -30.84 -22.06 -1.45
N THR A 715 -31.84 -22.57 -2.17
CA THR A 715 -31.63 -23.57 -3.22
C THR A 715 -30.89 -22.91 -4.39
N ALA A 716 -29.91 -23.62 -4.95
CA ALA A 716 -29.16 -23.15 -6.12
C ALA A 716 -30.11 -22.90 -7.31
N ILE A 717 -30.01 -21.71 -7.90
CA ILE A 717 -30.87 -21.30 -9.01
C ILE A 717 -30.24 -21.75 -10.31
N THR A 718 -30.96 -22.59 -11.05
CA THR A 718 -30.54 -23.14 -12.34
C THR A 718 -30.99 -22.28 -13.52
N ASP A 719 -32.12 -21.60 -13.39
CA ASP A 719 -32.69 -20.71 -14.40
C ASP A 719 -33.62 -19.68 -13.74
N VAL A 720 -33.85 -18.57 -14.43
CA VAL A 720 -34.81 -17.53 -14.03
C VAL A 720 -35.72 -17.26 -15.23
N THR A 721 -37.00 -17.54 -15.06
CA THR A 721 -38.00 -17.39 -16.12
C THR A 721 -38.88 -16.18 -15.85
N ASP A 722 -39.35 -15.49 -16.89
CA ASP A 722 -40.39 -14.49 -16.77
C ASP A 722 -41.75 -15.14 -16.42
N LEU A 723 -42.75 -14.31 -16.12
CA LEU A 723 -44.12 -14.78 -15.84
C LEU A 723 -44.79 -15.51 -17.03
N LYS A 724 -44.22 -15.44 -18.23
CA LYS A 724 -44.67 -16.13 -19.45
C LYS A 724 -43.85 -17.40 -19.75
N GLY A 725 -42.90 -17.76 -18.89
CA GLY A 725 -42.06 -18.95 -19.03
C GLY A 725 -40.81 -18.79 -19.90
N ALA A 726 -40.47 -17.58 -20.34
CA ALA A 726 -39.27 -17.32 -21.12
C ALA A 726 -38.03 -17.21 -20.19
N SER A 727 -36.97 -17.95 -20.48
CA SER A 727 -35.70 -17.86 -19.73
C SER A 727 -35.04 -16.50 -19.98
N ILE A 728 -34.71 -15.79 -18.90
CA ILE A 728 -34.15 -14.42 -18.91
C ILE A 728 -32.63 -14.44 -18.72
N LEU A 729 -32.07 -15.52 -18.16
CA LEU A 729 -30.63 -15.71 -17.96
C LEU A 729 -30.13 -16.81 -18.90
N THR A 730 -29.58 -16.41 -20.05
CA THR A 730 -28.93 -17.32 -20.99
C THR A 730 -27.76 -18.04 -20.32
N LYS A 731 -27.74 -19.37 -20.45
CA LYS A 731 -26.62 -20.23 -20.07
C LYS A 731 -25.33 -19.67 -20.68
N SER A 732 -24.33 -19.41 -19.85
CA SER A 732 -22.94 -19.39 -20.32
C SER A 732 -22.65 -20.77 -20.90
N VAL A 733 -22.66 -20.85 -22.24
CA VAL A 733 -22.22 -22.04 -22.95
C VAL A 733 -20.76 -22.24 -22.57
N LYS A 734 -20.51 -23.23 -21.71
CA LYS A 734 -19.19 -23.85 -21.60
C LYS A 734 -18.85 -24.33 -23.01
N SER A 735 -18.00 -23.60 -23.73
CA SER A 735 -17.27 -24.12 -24.86
C SER A 735 -16.29 -25.15 -24.32
N GLY A 736 -16.79 -26.35 -24.05
CA GLY A 736 -15.96 -27.54 -24.02
C GLY A 736 -15.34 -27.69 -25.41
N LYS A 737 -14.03 -27.54 -25.50
CA LYS A 737 -13.25 -28.21 -26.52
C LYS A 737 -12.37 -29.24 -25.83
N SER A 738 -12.56 -30.47 -26.30
CA SER A 738 -11.68 -31.63 -26.18
C SER A 738 -10.21 -31.27 -26.39
#